data_AF-A0AAV9N924-F1
#
_entry.id   AF-A0AAV9N924-F1
#
_cell.length_a   1.000
_cell.length_b   1.000
_cell.length_c   1.000
_cell.angle_alpha   90.00
_cell.angle_beta   90.00
_cell.angle_gamma   90.00
#
_symmetry.space_group_name_H-M   'P 1'
#
loop_
_entity.id
_entity.type
_entity.pdbx_description
1 polymer ?
#
loop_
_entity_poly.entity_id
_entity_poly.type
_entity_poly.pdbx_seq_one_letter_code
_entity_poly.pdbx_strand_id
1 'polypeptide(L)'
;MAPDRGSHLSSSPISPPPSPSPPSVSFDSPEQEPTSSRARSDHACYASSSTHDSALDGTNFTFRGVAVGIAIGIIICFSNTYFGLQTGWVSGMAMPASLIGFAVFKALSPYLLVPFTPVENVLVQTVAGAVGTMPLGLGFVGVMPSLEFLLKKSEGAPIDLSLWRLFVWGIGLCLFGVVFGVPLRKQVIIRERLKFPSGTATALMISVLHGGAKPDSSQDHAIQTQGTEEREELLREDEREAQHSGAPGQSSAREQDLRADWKRQIRLLTIAFASSGAYTLFQYFLPILHKLPIFGNYLAHTWQWTLNPSPAYVGQGIIMGPATTFHMLLGAVIGWAILSPIAKHNGWAPGDVDDWETGSKGWIVWVSLAIMLADAVVNLGWLLLRPSILYGPDWVRTLLDHYHHSSSWSDLLLGRQLAGYLALDQDNGYTPRAGSSTKPHLTIDAPDDAPPHHLVSNRSVAILLPLTIILCVLCVHVTFGAYIPIELNILAILLALVLSIMGVRALGETDLNPVSGISKLTQLVFALIAPTGKHANHAIIINLLAGAVSEAGALQAGDILQDLKAGHLIGASPKAQFYGQLIGSVVGAFVSAAVYKLYISVYTIPGELFQIPTAYVWIFTARLVTGEGLPPMAWQYALAAGAIFVLTTVFRIYLLAHRDESEWCRRIHPWIPGGIAVAVGMYNTPSFTLARTAGGVVSLWWVHWKGRGETTVVVLASGLILGEGVVSIVNLVLASLAVPHL
;
A
#
# COMPACT_ATOMS: atom_id res chain seq x y z
N MET A 1 -87.01 -36.52 29.77
CA MET A 1 -85.71 -36.69 29.09
C MET A 1 -85.21 -35.31 28.71
N ALA A 2 -84.21 -34.65 29.30
CA ALA A 2 -83.43 -34.70 30.55
C ALA A 2 -82.60 -33.38 30.52
N PRO A 3 -82.31 -32.71 31.65
CA PRO A 3 -83.02 -31.45 31.94
C PRO A 3 -82.18 -30.24 32.46
N ASP A 4 -82.90 -29.11 32.63
CA ASP A 4 -82.81 -28.04 33.68
C ASP A 4 -81.57 -27.12 33.80
N ARG A 5 -81.64 -25.78 33.63
CA ARG A 5 -82.32 -24.65 34.35
C ARG A 5 -81.36 -23.90 35.31
N GLY A 6 -81.30 -22.57 35.16
CA GLY A 6 -81.35 -21.63 36.30
C GLY A 6 -80.04 -21.05 36.86
N SER A 7 -79.94 -19.73 36.75
CA SER A 7 -79.13 -18.80 37.57
C SER A 7 -79.60 -18.75 39.04
N HIS A 8 -78.72 -18.46 40.01
CA HIS A 8 -78.93 -17.72 41.29
C HIS A 8 -77.60 -17.73 42.11
N LEU A 9 -76.97 -16.58 42.40
CA LEU A 9 -77.07 -15.71 43.61
C LEU A 9 -76.32 -16.21 44.88
N SER A 10 -75.29 -15.42 45.25
CA SER A 10 -74.86 -14.96 46.60
C SER A 10 -74.80 -15.91 47.82
N SER A 11 -73.66 -15.94 48.52
CA SER A 11 -73.40 -15.14 49.75
C SER A 11 -72.33 -15.76 50.67
N SER A 12 -71.34 -14.94 51.04
CA SER A 12 -70.35 -15.00 52.14
C SER A 12 -71.03 -15.24 53.53
N PRO A 13 -70.37 -15.35 54.73
CA PRO A 13 -69.43 -14.35 55.29
C PRO A 13 -68.44 -14.81 56.43
N ILE A 14 -67.75 -13.81 57.03
CA ILE A 14 -67.32 -13.64 58.46
C ILE A 14 -65.79 -13.47 58.61
N SER A 15 -65.16 -12.26 58.59
CA SER A 15 -65.11 -11.07 59.51
C SER A 15 -63.80 -11.04 60.38
N PRO A 16 -63.39 -9.94 61.07
CA PRO A 16 -62.43 -8.86 60.69
C PRO A 16 -61.35 -8.65 61.82
N PRO A 17 -60.81 -7.45 62.23
CA PRO A 17 -60.36 -6.14 61.64
C PRO A 17 -58.88 -5.76 62.11
N PRO A 18 -58.38 -4.49 62.24
CA PRO A 18 -58.30 -3.30 61.33
C PRO A 18 -56.89 -2.60 61.16
N SER A 19 -56.80 -1.76 60.09
CA SER A 19 -56.13 -0.43 59.86
C SER A 19 -54.58 -0.22 59.89
N PRO A 20 -53.98 0.89 59.34
CA PRO A 20 -54.43 1.94 58.38
C PRO A 20 -53.47 2.23 57.16
N SER A 21 -53.91 3.10 56.23
CA SER A 21 -53.42 3.52 54.88
C SER A 21 -52.15 4.42 54.80
N PRO A 22 -51.53 4.68 53.59
CA PRO A 22 -51.82 5.88 52.76
C PRO A 22 -51.58 5.68 51.20
N PRO A 23 -51.45 6.70 50.29
CA PRO A 23 -52.47 7.06 49.28
C PRO A 23 -52.02 7.12 47.77
N SER A 24 -53.03 7.42 46.92
CA SER A 24 -53.21 7.71 45.46
C SER A 24 -52.05 8.30 44.61
N VAL A 25 -52.01 8.12 43.25
CA VAL A 25 -52.65 9.01 42.22
C VAL A 25 -52.56 8.45 40.76
N SER A 26 -53.69 8.62 40.03
CA SER A 26 -54.03 8.74 38.57
C SER A 26 -53.39 7.92 37.42
N PHE A 27 -54.29 7.27 36.65
CA PHE A 27 -54.13 6.87 35.24
C PHE A 27 -54.66 7.98 34.33
N ASP A 28 -53.92 8.33 33.27
CA ASP A 28 -54.45 8.88 32.02
C ASP A 28 -53.51 8.46 30.87
N SER A 29 -54.07 7.95 29.78
CA SER A 29 -53.38 7.68 28.51
C SER A 29 -54.00 8.57 27.44
N PRO A 30 -53.20 9.23 26.59
CA PRO A 30 -53.53 9.17 25.17
C PRO A 30 -52.31 9.12 24.23
N GLU A 31 -52.53 8.48 23.08
CA GLU A 31 -51.93 8.77 21.76
C GLU A 31 -50.39 8.75 21.63
N GLN A 32 -49.87 7.65 21.06
CA GLN A 32 -48.52 7.61 20.47
C GLN A 32 -48.58 8.06 19.00
N GLU A 33 -48.32 9.35 18.77
CA GLU A 33 -47.75 9.83 17.50
C GLU A 33 -46.26 9.45 17.40
N PRO A 34 -45.72 9.22 16.18
CA PRO A 34 -44.38 8.69 15.97
C PRO A 34 -43.34 9.80 16.16
N THR A 35 -42.68 9.81 17.32
CA THR A 35 -41.56 10.73 17.56
C THR A 35 -40.28 10.18 16.93
N SER A 36 -39.85 10.86 15.88
CA SER A 36 -38.52 10.81 15.30
C SER A 36 -37.42 11.04 16.35
N SER A 37 -36.25 10.44 16.09
CA SER A 37 -34.92 10.73 16.65
C SER A 37 -34.42 9.81 17.77
N ARG A 38 -33.43 8.99 17.41
CA ARG A 38 -32.10 8.96 18.02
C ARG A 38 -31.15 8.22 17.07
N ALA A 39 -30.38 9.00 16.32
CA ALA A 39 -29.30 8.52 15.47
C ALA A 39 -28.27 7.76 16.33
N ARG A 40 -28.05 6.48 16.02
CA ARG A 40 -26.92 5.70 16.52
C ARG A 40 -25.76 5.93 15.55
N SER A 41 -24.70 6.55 16.04
CA SER A 41 -23.44 6.75 15.34
C SER A 41 -22.54 5.53 15.46
N ASP A 42 -21.85 5.20 14.37
CA ASP A 42 -20.56 4.51 14.25
C ASP A 42 -20.03 3.81 15.51
N HIS A 43 -20.19 2.49 15.60
CA HIS A 43 -19.47 1.68 16.58
C HIS A 43 -18.45 0.76 15.88
N ALA A 44 -17.17 0.98 16.15
CA ALA A 44 -16.09 0.10 15.74
C ALA A 44 -16.15 -1.26 16.48
N CYS A 45 -15.52 -2.29 15.90
CA CYS A 45 -15.54 -3.69 16.35
C CYS A 45 -15.05 -3.93 17.80
N TYR A 46 -14.40 -2.94 18.43
CA TYR A 46 -13.99 -3.01 19.84
C TYR A 46 -15.15 -2.75 20.84
N ALA A 47 -16.31 -2.27 20.37
CA ALA A 47 -17.39 -1.78 21.21
C ALA A 47 -18.38 -2.85 21.73
N SER A 48 -18.16 -4.15 21.50
CA SER A 48 -19.07 -5.17 22.06
C SER A 48 -18.38 -6.33 22.78
N SER A 49 -18.78 -6.48 24.04
CA SER A 49 -18.77 -7.69 24.89
C SER A 49 -17.52 -7.99 25.75
N SER A 50 -17.63 -7.56 27.01
CA SER A 50 -16.71 -7.72 28.15
C SER A 50 -16.47 -9.16 28.63
N THR A 51 -16.60 -10.17 27.77
CA THR A 51 -16.35 -11.58 28.11
C THR A 51 -15.59 -12.39 27.05
N HIS A 52 -15.51 -11.92 25.79
CA HIS A 52 -14.75 -12.59 24.71
C HIS A 52 -13.30 -12.09 24.53
N ASP A 53 -12.93 -10.94 25.11
CA ASP A 53 -11.61 -10.29 24.93
C ASP A 53 -10.42 -11.16 25.41
N SER A 54 -10.57 -11.91 26.51
CA SER A 54 -9.46 -12.69 27.10
C SER A 54 -8.90 -13.79 26.18
N ALA A 55 -9.75 -14.40 25.34
CA ALA A 55 -9.35 -15.52 24.48
C ALA A 55 -8.75 -15.07 23.13
N LEU A 56 -9.19 -13.92 22.60
CA LEU A 56 -8.64 -13.35 21.35
C LEU A 56 -7.36 -12.55 21.60
N ASP A 57 -7.22 -11.90 22.77
CA ASP A 57 -6.02 -11.15 23.17
C ASP A 57 -4.74 -11.99 23.08
N GLY A 58 -4.80 -13.27 23.50
CA GLY A 58 -3.68 -14.22 23.41
C GLY A 58 -3.33 -14.70 22.01
N THR A 59 -4.14 -14.40 20.99
CA THR A 59 -3.92 -14.85 19.60
C THR A 59 -3.44 -13.74 18.66
N ASN A 60 -3.33 -12.49 19.13
CA ASN A 60 -2.86 -11.37 18.32
C ASN A 60 -1.39 -11.51 17.91
N PHE A 61 -0.55 -12.07 18.80
CA PHE A 61 0.87 -12.30 18.54
C PHE A 61 1.22 -13.76 18.83
N THR A 62 1.39 -14.56 17.77
CA THR A 62 1.70 -15.99 17.90
C THR A 62 3.01 -16.33 17.19
N PHE A 63 3.79 -17.23 17.79
CA PHE A 63 5.04 -17.72 17.18
C PHE A 63 4.75 -18.43 15.85
N ARG A 64 3.69 -19.24 15.79
CA ARG A 64 3.28 -19.96 14.58
C ARG A 64 2.87 -18.99 13.46
N GLY A 65 2.17 -17.91 13.78
CA GLY A 65 1.78 -16.87 12.82
C GLY A 65 3.01 -16.15 12.26
N VAL A 66 3.97 -15.77 13.12
CA VAL A 66 5.25 -15.19 12.69
C VAL A 66 6.04 -16.16 11.80
N ALA A 67 6.15 -17.44 12.18
CA ALA A 67 6.90 -18.44 11.42
C ALA A 67 6.30 -18.69 10.02
N VAL A 68 4.97 -18.83 9.93
CA VAL A 68 4.26 -18.97 8.65
C VAL A 68 4.36 -17.70 7.83
N GLY A 69 4.21 -16.53 8.47
CA GLY A 69 4.40 -15.22 7.83
C GLY A 69 5.80 -15.07 7.22
N ILE A 70 6.85 -15.45 7.94
CA ILE A 70 8.23 -15.45 7.42
C ILE A 70 8.36 -16.39 6.22
N ALA A 71 7.83 -17.62 6.31
CA ALA A 71 7.93 -18.59 5.22
C ALA A 71 7.25 -18.10 3.93
N ILE A 72 6.03 -17.55 4.05
CA ILE A 72 5.30 -16.94 2.93
C ILE A 72 6.07 -15.71 2.41
N GLY A 73 6.56 -14.88 3.33
CA GLY A 73 7.33 -13.69 3.02
C GLY A 73 8.63 -13.97 2.25
N ILE A 74 9.34 -15.07 2.55
CA ILE A 74 10.52 -15.50 1.81
C ILE A 74 10.15 -15.81 0.35
N ILE A 75 9.05 -16.54 0.11
CA ILE A 75 8.56 -16.85 -1.23
C ILE A 75 8.23 -15.56 -2.01
N ILE A 76 7.53 -14.64 -1.35
CA ILE A 76 7.19 -13.32 -1.91
C ILE A 76 8.46 -12.52 -2.22
N CYS A 77 9.47 -12.58 -1.35
CA CYS A 77 10.76 -11.91 -1.53
C CYS A 77 11.49 -12.40 -2.79
N PHE A 78 11.60 -13.72 -3.00
CA PHE A 78 12.14 -14.28 -4.24
C PHE A 78 11.38 -13.80 -5.49
N SER A 79 10.04 -13.83 -5.42
CA SER A 79 9.18 -13.38 -6.52
C SER A 79 9.39 -11.90 -6.83
N ASN A 80 9.44 -11.05 -5.80
CA ASN A 80 9.62 -9.62 -5.93
C ASN A 80 11.03 -9.24 -6.39
N THR A 81 12.08 -9.97 -5.98
CA THR A 81 13.43 -9.79 -6.55
C THR A 81 13.46 -10.14 -8.02
N TYR A 82 12.83 -11.27 -8.42
CA TYR A 82 12.73 -11.68 -9.82
C TYR A 82 12.04 -10.63 -10.69
N PHE A 83 10.81 -10.24 -10.34
CA PHE A 83 10.03 -9.26 -11.12
C PHE A 83 10.62 -7.85 -11.07
N GLY A 84 11.24 -7.48 -9.95
CA GLY A 84 11.90 -6.20 -9.77
C GLY A 84 13.13 -6.05 -10.66
N LEU A 85 14.02 -7.05 -10.69
CA LEU A 85 15.21 -7.02 -11.56
C LEU A 85 14.82 -7.13 -13.04
N GLN A 86 13.76 -7.87 -13.37
CA GLN A 86 13.35 -8.09 -14.75
C GLN A 86 12.58 -6.91 -15.35
N THR A 87 11.62 -6.36 -14.61
CA THR A 87 10.65 -5.39 -15.14
C THR A 87 10.49 -4.12 -14.30
N GLY A 88 11.19 -4.05 -13.17
CA GLY A 88 11.08 -2.93 -12.24
C GLY A 88 9.82 -2.89 -11.38
N TRP A 89 9.03 -3.96 -11.36
CA TRP A 89 7.78 -4.04 -10.61
C TRP A 89 7.90 -4.92 -9.37
N VAL A 90 7.32 -4.45 -8.26
CA VAL A 90 7.24 -5.14 -6.96
C VAL A 90 5.83 -4.94 -6.39
N SER A 91 5.29 -5.94 -5.69
CA SER A 91 3.99 -5.85 -5.04
C SER A 91 4.02 -6.20 -3.56
N GLY A 92 3.16 -5.53 -2.78
CA GLY A 92 2.98 -5.77 -1.35
C GLY A 92 2.32 -7.11 -1.02
N MET A 93 1.59 -7.73 -1.97
CA MET A 93 0.98 -9.08 -1.84
C MET A 93 0.27 -9.38 -0.49
N ALA A 94 -0.30 -8.36 0.18
CA ALA A 94 -0.96 -8.50 1.48
C ALA A 94 -2.17 -9.47 1.44
N MET A 95 -3.12 -9.24 0.53
CA MET A 95 -4.31 -10.09 0.37
C MET A 95 -3.95 -11.54 -0.05
N PRO A 96 -3.01 -11.79 -0.99
CA PRO A 96 -2.50 -13.14 -1.24
C PRO A 96 -1.87 -13.80 -0.03
N ALA A 97 -1.07 -13.06 0.75
CA ALA A 97 -0.42 -13.59 1.94
C ALA A 97 -1.44 -14.07 2.98
N SER A 98 -2.53 -13.32 3.19
CA SER A 98 -3.60 -13.74 4.13
C SER A 98 -4.37 -14.96 3.63
N LEU A 99 -4.57 -15.09 2.31
CA LEU A 99 -5.20 -16.26 1.69
C LEU A 99 -4.34 -17.52 1.81
N ILE A 100 -3.04 -17.41 1.53
CA ILE A 100 -2.08 -18.51 1.66
C ILE A 100 -1.95 -18.90 3.14
N GLY A 101 -1.83 -17.92 4.04
CA GLY A 101 -1.79 -18.15 5.48
C GLY A 101 -2.99 -18.95 5.95
N PHE A 102 -4.20 -18.51 5.57
CA PHE A 102 -5.43 -19.24 5.87
C PHE A 102 -5.42 -20.66 5.30
N ALA A 103 -5.01 -20.85 4.04
CA ALA A 103 -4.96 -22.17 3.42
C ALA A 103 -4.01 -23.14 4.17
N VAL A 104 -2.82 -22.66 4.57
CA VAL A 104 -1.84 -23.43 5.36
C VAL A 104 -2.42 -23.84 6.71
N PHE A 105 -2.96 -22.88 7.47
CA PHE A 105 -3.54 -23.19 8.78
C PHE A 105 -4.81 -24.03 8.68
N LYS A 106 -5.59 -23.90 7.59
CA LYS A 106 -6.75 -24.75 7.34
C LYS A 106 -6.33 -26.20 7.04
N ALA A 107 -5.29 -26.40 6.24
CA ALA A 107 -4.74 -27.73 5.97
C ALA A 107 -4.16 -28.38 7.24
N LEU A 108 -3.53 -27.58 8.11
CA LEU A 108 -2.99 -28.03 9.38
C LEU A 108 -4.04 -28.10 10.51
N SER A 109 -5.27 -27.65 10.28
CA SER A 109 -6.31 -27.56 11.31
C SER A 109 -6.56 -28.84 12.13
N PRO A 110 -6.44 -30.08 11.59
CA PRO A 110 -6.57 -31.28 12.41
C PRO A 110 -5.48 -31.45 13.48
N TYR A 111 -4.34 -30.79 13.29
CA TYR A 111 -3.15 -30.91 14.16
C TYR A 111 -2.96 -29.69 15.07
N LEU A 112 -3.78 -28.64 14.93
CA LEU A 112 -3.65 -27.41 15.70
C LEU A 112 -4.45 -27.51 17.01
N LEU A 113 -3.76 -27.26 18.14
CA LEU A 113 -4.39 -27.19 19.47
C LEU A 113 -5.33 -25.98 19.60
N VAL A 114 -5.02 -24.89 18.90
CA VAL A 114 -5.79 -23.63 18.94
C VAL A 114 -6.21 -23.28 17.52
N PRO A 115 -7.48 -22.91 17.27
CA PRO A 115 -7.94 -22.53 15.93
C PRO A 115 -7.18 -21.30 15.41
N PHE A 116 -7.10 -21.18 14.09
CA PHE A 116 -6.52 -20.01 13.44
C PHE A 116 -7.55 -18.86 13.41
N THR A 117 -7.20 -17.73 14.00
CA THR A 117 -8.11 -16.59 14.21
C THR A 117 -7.92 -15.50 13.14
N PRO A 118 -8.92 -14.63 12.91
CA PRO A 118 -8.78 -13.49 11.99
C PRO A 118 -7.61 -12.56 12.36
N VAL A 119 -7.43 -12.29 13.66
CA VAL A 119 -6.35 -11.44 14.17
C VAL A 119 -4.97 -12.06 13.98
N GLU A 120 -4.87 -13.39 14.07
CA GLU A 120 -3.63 -14.12 13.77
C GLU A 120 -3.33 -14.09 12.25
N ASN A 121 -4.37 -14.08 11.40
CA ASN A 121 -4.18 -13.94 9.95
C ASN A 121 -3.68 -12.54 9.56
N VAL A 122 -4.15 -11.50 10.25
CA VAL A 122 -3.56 -10.15 10.12
C VAL A 122 -2.07 -10.19 10.46
N LEU A 123 -1.67 -10.83 11.56
CA LEU A 123 -0.24 -10.98 11.90
C LEU A 123 0.57 -11.70 10.81
N VAL A 124 0.05 -12.81 10.27
CA VAL A 124 0.70 -13.57 9.18
C VAL A 124 0.91 -12.66 7.96
N GLN A 125 -0.12 -11.91 7.57
CA GLN A 125 -0.09 -11.00 6.43
C GLN A 125 0.90 -9.84 6.64
N THR A 126 0.91 -9.22 7.82
CA THR A 126 1.87 -8.16 8.19
C THR A 126 3.31 -8.67 8.09
N VAL A 127 3.62 -9.81 8.71
CA VAL A 127 4.98 -10.37 8.70
C VAL A 127 5.40 -10.77 7.28
N ALA A 128 4.52 -11.41 6.51
CA ALA A 128 4.80 -11.81 5.14
C ALA A 128 5.02 -10.61 4.20
N GLY A 129 4.19 -9.58 4.32
CA GLY A 129 4.33 -8.32 3.59
C GLY A 129 5.67 -7.67 3.88
N ALA A 130 6.03 -7.51 5.16
CA ALA A 130 7.29 -6.93 5.59
C ALA A 130 8.51 -7.64 5.00
N VAL A 131 8.57 -8.97 5.04
CA VAL A 131 9.70 -9.72 4.43
C VAL A 131 9.70 -9.56 2.91
N GLY A 132 8.51 -9.60 2.30
CA GLY A 132 8.32 -9.63 0.86
C GLY A 132 8.62 -8.32 0.13
N THR A 133 8.42 -7.15 0.77
CA THR A 133 8.63 -5.83 0.16
C THR A 133 10.06 -5.29 0.31
N MET A 134 10.91 -5.93 1.12
CA MET A 134 12.30 -5.49 1.34
C MET A 134 13.18 -5.39 0.07
N PRO A 135 13.03 -6.22 -0.98
CA PRO A 135 13.78 -6.02 -2.23
C PRO A 135 13.61 -4.61 -2.83
N LEU A 136 12.42 -4.02 -2.71
CA LEU A 136 12.16 -2.63 -3.10
C LEU A 136 12.65 -1.66 -2.03
N GLY A 137 12.25 -1.87 -0.77
CA GLY A 137 12.54 -0.94 0.33
C GLY A 137 14.03 -0.73 0.59
N LEU A 138 14.87 -1.72 0.30
CA LEU A 138 16.33 -1.63 0.49
C LEU A 138 17.08 -1.28 -0.81
N GLY A 139 16.37 -1.04 -1.91
CA GLY A 139 16.93 -0.65 -3.20
C GLY A 139 17.60 -1.79 -3.97
N PHE A 140 17.38 -3.06 -3.63
CA PHE A 140 18.02 -4.20 -4.30
C PHE A 140 17.54 -4.46 -5.73
N VAL A 141 16.41 -3.86 -6.13
CA VAL A 141 15.88 -3.95 -7.50
C VAL A 141 16.17 -2.69 -8.33
N GLY A 142 16.80 -1.66 -7.75
CA GLY A 142 17.04 -0.38 -8.41
C GLY A 142 18.38 0.25 -8.05
N VAL A 143 18.49 0.84 -6.86
CA VAL A 143 19.67 1.60 -6.45
C VAL A 143 20.92 0.72 -6.36
N MET A 144 20.86 -0.45 -5.73
CA MET A 144 22.05 -1.30 -5.57
C MET A 144 22.57 -1.85 -6.89
N PRO A 145 21.74 -2.39 -7.81
CA PRO A 145 22.20 -2.72 -9.16
C PRO A 145 22.78 -1.51 -9.89
N SER A 146 22.25 -0.29 -9.68
CA SER A 146 22.80 0.91 -10.32
C SER A 146 24.21 1.25 -9.83
N LEU A 147 24.47 1.07 -8.53
CA LEU A 147 25.79 1.26 -7.92
C LEU A 147 26.78 0.16 -8.32
N GLU A 148 26.32 -1.09 -8.44
CA GLU A 148 27.19 -2.24 -8.74
C GLU A 148 27.55 -2.32 -10.23
N PHE A 149 26.58 -2.04 -11.13
CA PHE A 149 26.74 -2.33 -12.56
C PHE A 149 26.75 -1.10 -13.48
N LEU A 150 26.19 0.05 -13.08
CA LEU A 150 25.94 1.16 -14.01
C LEU A 150 26.82 2.39 -13.78
N LEU A 151 27.54 2.47 -12.65
CA LEU A 151 28.46 3.58 -12.38
C LEU A 151 29.68 3.55 -13.33
N LYS A 152 30.09 4.71 -13.82
CA LYS A 152 31.34 4.90 -14.58
C LYS A 152 32.53 5.03 -13.64
N LYS A 153 33.74 4.75 -14.14
CA LYS A 153 35.00 4.94 -13.38
C LYS A 153 35.19 6.38 -12.89
N SER A 154 34.73 7.37 -13.66
CA SER A 154 34.76 8.79 -13.28
C SER A 154 33.82 9.14 -12.13
N GLU A 155 32.82 8.30 -11.86
CA GLU A 155 31.76 8.51 -10.87
C GLU A 155 32.03 7.74 -9.55
N GLY A 156 33.19 7.08 -9.44
CA GLY A 156 33.59 6.30 -8.26
C GLY A 156 33.41 4.79 -8.37
N ALA A 157 33.21 4.25 -9.58
CA ALA A 157 33.11 2.80 -9.80
C ALA A 157 34.46 2.06 -9.78
N PRO A 158 34.49 0.75 -9.50
CA PRO A 158 33.37 -0.07 -8.99
C PRO A 158 33.23 0.06 -7.46
N ILE A 159 32.01 -0.10 -6.96
CA ILE A 159 31.75 -0.19 -5.52
C ILE A 159 31.65 -1.67 -5.15
N ASP A 160 32.52 -2.13 -4.26
CA ASP A 160 32.41 -3.48 -3.69
C ASP A 160 31.23 -3.55 -2.73
N LEU A 161 30.13 -4.16 -3.20
CA LEU A 161 28.92 -4.48 -2.44
C LEU A 161 28.96 -5.95 -2.01
N SER A 162 29.84 -6.25 -1.05
CA SER A 162 29.89 -7.55 -0.39
C SER A 162 28.59 -7.83 0.39
N LEU A 163 28.25 -9.11 0.57
CA LEU A 163 27.02 -9.51 1.27
C LEU A 163 26.92 -8.91 2.68
N TRP A 164 28.05 -8.83 3.40
CA TRP A 164 28.11 -8.19 4.71
C TRP A 164 27.70 -6.71 4.66
N ARG A 165 28.20 -5.95 3.69
CA ARG A 165 27.84 -4.54 3.49
C ARG A 165 26.35 -4.38 3.20
N LEU A 166 25.78 -5.28 2.40
CA LEU A 166 24.33 -5.27 2.12
C LEU A 166 23.49 -5.63 3.34
N PHE A 167 23.96 -6.53 4.21
CA PHE A 167 23.30 -6.81 5.49
C PHE A 167 23.31 -5.60 6.43
N VAL A 168 24.46 -4.95 6.59
CA VAL A 168 24.57 -3.74 7.42
C VAL A 168 23.68 -2.63 6.86
N TRP A 169 23.72 -2.39 5.55
CA TRP A 169 22.80 -1.48 4.86
C TRP A 169 21.33 -1.81 5.15
N GLY A 170 20.94 -3.08 4.96
CA GLY A 170 19.58 -3.54 5.14
C GLY A 170 19.05 -3.28 6.55
N ILE A 171 19.83 -3.65 7.58
CA ILE A 171 19.47 -3.41 8.99
C ILE A 171 19.31 -1.91 9.29
N GLY A 172 20.20 -1.08 8.72
CA GLY A 172 20.15 0.36 8.90
C GLY A 172 18.83 0.95 8.42
N LEU A 173 18.38 0.57 7.23
CA LEU A 173 17.21 1.16 6.60
C LEU A 173 15.89 0.52 7.04
N CYS A 174 15.89 -0.75 7.47
CA CYS A 174 14.66 -1.52 7.56
C CYS A 174 13.77 -1.22 8.79
N LEU A 175 14.10 -0.26 9.65
CA LEU A 175 13.40 -0.07 10.94
C LEU A 175 12.80 1.31 11.15
N PHE A 176 13.49 2.38 10.72
CA PHE A 176 13.10 3.74 11.12
C PHE A 176 11.73 4.14 10.57
N GLY A 177 11.38 3.73 9.35
CA GLY A 177 10.08 4.01 8.73
C GLY A 177 8.93 3.29 9.44
N VAL A 178 9.16 2.04 9.88
CA VAL A 178 8.16 1.26 10.66
C VAL A 178 7.85 1.96 11.99
N VAL A 179 8.88 2.42 12.71
CA VAL A 179 8.70 3.14 13.99
C VAL A 179 8.05 4.51 13.77
N PHE A 180 8.41 5.20 12.69
CA PHE A 180 7.84 6.50 12.35
C PHE A 180 6.36 6.44 11.92
N GLY A 181 5.91 5.33 11.33
CA GLY A 181 4.50 5.14 10.96
C GLY A 181 3.55 5.06 12.16
N VAL A 182 4.01 4.53 13.30
CA VAL A 182 3.18 4.34 14.51
C VAL A 182 2.47 5.61 14.99
N PRO A 183 3.16 6.76 15.23
CA PRO A 183 2.50 7.98 15.68
C PRO A 183 1.50 8.55 14.66
N LEU A 184 1.69 8.26 13.36
CA LEU A 184 0.78 8.72 12.31
C LEU A 184 -0.57 8.01 12.35
N ARG A 185 -0.64 6.77 12.88
CA ARG A 185 -1.87 5.96 12.98
C ARG A 185 -3.04 6.73 13.57
N LYS A 186 -2.84 7.41 14.72
CA LYS A 186 -3.92 8.13 15.41
C LYS A 186 -4.49 9.24 14.55
N GLN A 187 -3.63 9.91 13.78
CA GLN A 187 -4.05 10.98 12.90
C GLN A 187 -4.77 10.43 11.67
N VAL A 188 -4.15 9.52 10.92
CA VAL A 188 -4.64 9.08 9.60
C VAL A 188 -5.74 8.03 9.66
N ILE A 189 -5.74 7.13 10.65
CA ILE A 189 -6.71 6.03 10.75
C ILE A 189 -7.87 6.39 11.68
N ILE A 190 -7.57 6.97 12.85
CA ILE A 190 -8.58 7.19 13.89
C ILE A 190 -9.30 8.53 13.71
N ARG A 191 -8.55 9.63 13.54
CA ARG A 191 -9.13 10.98 13.40
C ARG A 191 -9.61 11.28 11.99
N GLU A 192 -8.71 11.16 11.02
CA GLU A 192 -9.00 11.47 9.61
C GLU A 192 -9.78 10.34 8.92
N ARG A 193 -9.81 9.13 9.50
CA ARG A 193 -10.50 7.95 8.97
C ARG A 193 -10.22 7.71 7.49
N LEU A 194 -8.98 7.88 7.07
CA LEU A 194 -8.57 7.66 5.68
C LEU A 194 -8.90 6.21 5.24
N LYS A 195 -9.19 6.06 3.95
CA LYS A 195 -9.74 4.84 3.36
C LYS A 195 -8.75 3.67 3.42
N PHE A 196 -7.48 3.90 3.06
CA PHE A 196 -6.46 2.86 2.89
C PHE A 196 -7.01 1.65 2.11
N PRO A 197 -7.36 1.81 0.81
CA PRO A 197 -8.21 0.86 0.09
C PRO A 197 -7.72 -0.60 0.08
N SER A 198 -6.43 -0.86 -0.13
CA SER A 198 -5.87 -2.21 -0.12
C SER A 198 -5.85 -2.82 1.30
N GLY A 199 -5.65 -2.02 2.34
CA GLY A 199 -5.77 -2.47 3.73
C GLY A 199 -7.23 -2.84 4.06
N THR A 200 -8.18 -2.03 3.60
CA THR A 200 -9.61 -2.30 3.72
C THR A 200 -10.04 -3.55 2.95
N ALA A 201 -9.54 -3.73 1.72
CA ALA A 201 -9.81 -4.94 0.92
C ALA A 201 -9.21 -6.19 1.57
N THR A 202 -8.02 -6.07 2.17
CA THR A 202 -7.37 -7.17 2.90
C THR A 202 -8.18 -7.56 4.14
N ALA A 203 -8.66 -6.59 4.91
CA ALA A 203 -9.57 -6.84 6.03
C ALA A 203 -10.85 -7.55 5.57
N LEU A 204 -11.52 -7.05 4.54
CA LEU A 204 -12.73 -7.67 4.00
C LEU A 204 -12.47 -9.13 3.61
N MET A 205 -11.34 -9.40 2.93
CA MET A 205 -10.94 -10.76 2.58
C MET A 205 -10.74 -11.65 3.81
N ILE A 206 -10.05 -11.16 4.84
CA ILE A 206 -9.84 -11.92 6.09
C ILE A 206 -11.17 -12.21 6.77
N SER A 207 -12.09 -11.24 6.85
CA SER A 207 -13.43 -11.45 7.40
C SER A 207 -14.20 -12.53 6.65
N VAL A 208 -14.15 -12.53 5.31
CA VAL A 208 -14.77 -13.55 4.47
C VAL A 208 -14.16 -14.94 4.71
N LEU A 209 -12.83 -15.03 4.83
CA LEU A 209 -12.14 -16.32 5.07
C LEU A 209 -12.53 -16.96 6.41
N HIS A 210 -12.75 -16.15 7.43
CA HIS A 210 -13.08 -16.63 8.77
C HIS A 210 -14.60 -16.68 9.07
N GLY A 211 -15.46 -16.48 8.07
CA GLY A 211 -16.92 -16.59 8.23
C GLY A 211 -17.58 -15.41 8.96
N GLY A 212 -16.90 -14.26 9.06
CA GLY A 212 -17.43 -13.06 9.67
C GLY A 212 -18.34 -12.30 8.71
N ALA A 213 -19.64 -12.62 8.72
CA ALA A 213 -20.68 -11.78 8.12
C ALA A 213 -21.75 -11.44 9.16
N LYS A 214 -21.55 -10.32 9.87
CA LYS A 214 -22.64 -9.51 10.43
C LYS A 214 -22.36 -8.03 10.17
N PRO A 215 -22.78 -7.48 9.02
CA PRO A 215 -23.34 -6.15 8.97
C PRO A 215 -24.84 -6.28 9.26
N ASP A 216 -25.30 -5.77 10.40
CA ASP A 216 -26.73 -5.72 10.73
C ASP A 216 -27.47 -4.88 9.68
N SER A 217 -28.46 -5.51 9.03
CA SER A 217 -29.24 -5.00 7.90
C SER A 217 -30.27 -3.92 8.30
N SER A 218 -29.92 -2.97 9.16
CA SER A 218 -30.86 -1.90 9.57
C SER A 218 -30.25 -0.54 9.93
N GLN A 219 -28.97 -0.27 9.65
CA GLN A 219 -28.37 1.05 9.91
C GLN A 219 -27.36 1.46 8.85
N ASP A 220 -27.82 1.66 7.62
CA ASP A 220 -27.06 2.38 6.59
C ASP A 220 -27.38 3.88 6.66
N HIS A 221 -26.70 4.59 7.55
CA HIS A 221 -26.54 6.04 7.42
C HIS A 221 -25.11 6.34 6.95
N ALA A 222 -24.99 6.48 5.63
CA ALA A 222 -24.05 7.33 4.90
C ALA A 222 -22.64 7.52 5.49
N ILE A 223 -21.69 6.70 5.05
CA ILE A 223 -20.31 7.15 4.89
C ILE A 223 -20.27 8.00 3.62
N GLN A 224 -20.59 9.30 3.74
CA GLN A 224 -20.36 10.23 2.65
C GLN A 224 -18.86 10.52 2.57
N THR A 225 -18.10 9.63 1.94
CA THR A 225 -16.71 9.88 1.54
C THR A 225 -16.63 10.06 0.04
N GLN A 226 -16.45 11.32 -0.36
CA GLN A 226 -16.18 11.77 -1.73
C GLN A 226 -15.32 10.75 -2.51
N GLY A 227 -15.83 10.30 -3.66
CA GLY A 227 -15.08 9.62 -4.70
C GLY A 227 -15.05 8.10 -4.73
N THR A 228 -16.19 7.37 -4.74
CA THR A 228 -16.25 5.98 -5.28
C THR A 228 -17.66 5.43 -5.56
N GLU A 229 -18.63 6.27 -5.92
CA GLU A 229 -20.05 5.86 -6.03
C GLU A 229 -20.28 4.66 -6.98
N GLU A 230 -19.54 4.52 -8.09
CA GLU A 230 -19.70 3.39 -9.04
C GLU A 230 -19.30 2.01 -8.50
N ARG A 231 -18.40 1.92 -7.50
CA ARG A 231 -17.94 0.64 -6.94
C ARG A 231 -18.88 0.12 -5.86
N GLU A 232 -19.57 1.03 -5.17
CA GLU A 232 -20.62 0.71 -4.20
C GLU A 232 -21.95 0.38 -4.88
N GLU A 233 -22.24 0.97 -6.05
CA GLU A 233 -23.50 0.74 -6.77
C GLU A 233 -23.57 -0.66 -7.41
N LEU A 234 -22.44 -1.19 -7.90
CA LEU A 234 -22.33 -2.58 -8.37
C LEU A 234 -22.44 -3.62 -7.25
N LEU A 235 -22.08 -3.24 -6.01
CA LEU A 235 -22.28 -4.09 -4.83
C LEU A 235 -23.74 -4.01 -4.32
N ARG A 236 -24.43 -2.90 -4.57
CA ARG A 236 -25.85 -2.69 -4.22
C ARG A 236 -26.83 -3.46 -5.13
N GLU A 237 -26.48 -3.75 -6.37
CA GLU A 237 -27.34 -4.55 -7.25
C GLU A 237 -27.42 -6.02 -6.81
N ASP A 238 -26.30 -6.63 -6.38
CA ASP A 238 -26.28 -7.97 -5.77
C ASP A 238 -27.09 -8.01 -4.45
N GLU A 239 -27.17 -6.91 -3.72
CA GLU A 239 -27.91 -6.81 -2.45
C GLU A 239 -29.41 -6.52 -2.62
N ARG A 240 -29.82 -5.78 -3.66
CA ARG A 240 -31.24 -5.47 -3.92
C ARG A 240 -32.03 -6.68 -4.38
N GLU A 241 -31.41 -7.61 -5.11
CA GLU A 241 -32.04 -8.89 -5.44
C GLU A 241 -32.18 -9.80 -4.19
N ALA A 242 -31.34 -9.61 -3.18
CA ALA A 242 -31.32 -10.42 -1.96
C ALA A 242 -32.33 -9.99 -0.88
N GLN A 243 -32.82 -8.74 -0.89
CA GLN A 243 -33.70 -8.21 0.17
C GLN A 243 -35.16 -8.68 0.10
N HIS A 244 -35.63 -9.24 -1.02
CA HIS A 244 -37.04 -9.63 -1.16
C HIS A 244 -37.42 -11.02 -0.62
N SER A 245 -36.51 -11.74 0.03
CA SER A 245 -36.77 -13.13 0.43
C SER A 245 -36.32 -13.47 1.86
N GLY A 246 -36.71 -12.68 2.87
CA GLY A 246 -36.42 -13.00 4.28
C GLY A 246 -37.35 -14.06 4.88
N ALA A 247 -36.83 -15.27 5.14
CA ALA A 247 -37.49 -16.30 5.97
C ALA A 247 -36.49 -17.04 6.90
N PRO A 248 -36.92 -17.58 8.06
CA PRO A 248 -36.03 -17.93 9.20
C PRO A 248 -35.13 -19.18 9.04
N GLY A 249 -34.88 -19.66 7.81
CA GLY A 249 -34.03 -20.83 7.51
C GLY A 249 -32.72 -20.50 6.78
N GLN A 250 -32.43 -19.22 6.50
CA GLN A 250 -31.36 -18.80 5.60
C GLN A 250 -29.96 -18.67 6.21
N SER A 251 -29.79 -18.72 7.53
CA SER A 251 -28.46 -18.59 8.15
C SER A 251 -27.54 -19.77 7.81
N SER A 252 -28.08 -21.00 7.75
CA SER A 252 -27.35 -22.20 7.36
C SER A 252 -27.07 -22.27 5.85
N ALA A 253 -28.00 -21.80 5.02
CA ALA A 253 -27.81 -21.67 3.58
C ALA A 253 -26.73 -20.62 3.24
N ARG A 254 -26.75 -19.46 3.90
CA ARG A 254 -25.75 -18.40 3.75
C ARG A 254 -24.35 -18.86 4.16
N GLU A 255 -24.22 -19.64 5.24
CA GLU A 255 -22.94 -20.21 5.66
C GLU A 255 -22.44 -21.29 4.68
N GLN A 256 -23.35 -22.01 4.01
CA GLN A 256 -23.02 -22.97 2.96
C GLN A 256 -22.58 -22.27 1.66
N ASP A 257 -23.24 -21.18 1.27
CA ASP A 257 -22.88 -20.39 0.09
C ASP A 257 -21.52 -19.72 0.24
N LEU A 258 -21.24 -19.10 1.39
CA LEU A 258 -19.91 -18.55 1.72
C LEU A 258 -18.82 -19.63 1.72
N ARG A 259 -19.14 -20.84 2.20
CA ARG A 259 -18.23 -22.00 2.15
C ARG A 259 -17.99 -22.50 0.73
N ALA A 260 -18.97 -22.41 -0.16
CA ALA A 260 -18.82 -22.75 -1.56
C ALA A 260 -17.95 -21.71 -2.30
N ASP A 261 -18.11 -20.42 -1.97
CA ASP A 261 -17.37 -19.32 -2.57
C ASP A 261 -15.88 -19.35 -2.25
N TRP A 262 -15.49 -19.57 -0.98
CA TRP A 262 -14.05 -19.66 -0.68
C TRP A 262 -13.42 -20.88 -1.36
N LYS A 263 -14.11 -22.04 -1.37
CA LYS A 263 -13.59 -23.26 -2.02
C LYS A 263 -13.34 -23.00 -3.49
N ARG A 264 -14.23 -22.24 -4.13
CA ARG A 264 -14.07 -21.80 -5.52
C ARG A 264 -12.87 -20.87 -5.69
N GLN A 265 -12.68 -19.90 -4.80
CA GLN A 265 -11.53 -18.99 -4.83
C GLN A 265 -10.19 -19.73 -4.61
N ILE A 266 -10.09 -20.61 -3.62
CA ILE A 266 -8.87 -21.40 -3.39
C ILE A 266 -8.59 -22.36 -4.54
N ARG A 267 -9.63 -22.99 -5.11
CA ARG A 267 -9.47 -23.80 -6.32
C ARG A 267 -8.97 -22.97 -7.50
N LEU A 268 -9.51 -21.77 -7.72
CA LEU A 268 -9.07 -20.86 -8.77
C LEU A 268 -7.62 -20.44 -8.56
N LEU A 269 -7.25 -20.04 -7.34
CA LEU A 269 -5.87 -19.71 -6.97
C LEU A 269 -4.93 -20.87 -7.29
N THR A 270 -5.29 -22.08 -6.88
CA THR A 270 -4.46 -23.29 -7.05
C THR A 270 -4.29 -23.64 -8.53
N ILE A 271 -5.36 -23.54 -9.33
CA ILE A 271 -5.30 -23.79 -10.78
C ILE A 271 -4.46 -22.71 -11.48
N ALA A 272 -4.67 -21.45 -11.14
CA ALA A 272 -3.89 -20.33 -11.67
C ALA A 272 -2.40 -20.46 -11.32
N PHE A 273 -2.10 -20.82 -10.07
CA PHE A 273 -0.75 -21.10 -9.59
C PHE A 273 -0.11 -22.25 -10.36
N ALA A 274 -0.78 -23.40 -10.47
CA ALA A 274 -0.24 -24.58 -11.13
C ALA A 274 -0.05 -24.37 -12.63
N SER A 275 -1.01 -23.73 -13.31
CA SER A 275 -0.91 -23.42 -14.73
C SER A 275 0.19 -22.41 -15.04
N SER A 276 0.30 -21.34 -14.23
CA SER A 276 1.37 -20.37 -14.32
C SER A 276 2.73 -21.02 -14.10
N GLY A 277 2.89 -21.79 -13.01
CA GLY A 277 4.14 -22.49 -12.71
C GLY A 277 4.54 -23.49 -13.79
N ALA A 278 3.59 -24.29 -14.31
CA ALA A 278 3.87 -25.21 -15.40
C ALA A 278 4.33 -24.48 -16.67
N TYR A 279 3.69 -23.36 -17.00
CA TYR A 279 4.09 -22.51 -18.13
C TYR A 279 5.49 -21.92 -17.92
N THR A 280 5.80 -21.41 -16.73
CA THR A 280 7.13 -20.85 -16.39
C THR A 280 8.24 -21.89 -16.48
N LEU A 281 7.98 -23.13 -16.05
CA LEU A 281 8.93 -24.22 -16.17
C LEU A 281 9.14 -24.60 -17.65
N PHE A 282 8.06 -24.65 -18.44
CA PHE A 282 8.15 -24.90 -19.88
C PHE A 282 8.90 -23.78 -20.62
N GLN A 283 8.66 -22.53 -20.24
CA GLN A 283 9.32 -21.36 -20.78
C GLN A 283 10.83 -21.35 -20.50
N TYR A 284 11.28 -21.91 -19.36
CA TYR A 284 12.71 -22.10 -19.09
C TYR A 284 13.40 -22.96 -20.16
N PHE A 285 12.75 -24.04 -20.60
CA PHE A 285 13.32 -24.91 -21.61
C PHE A 285 13.18 -24.35 -23.02
N LEU A 286 12.23 -23.46 -23.30
CA LEU A 286 12.03 -22.86 -24.63
C LEU A 286 12.20 -21.34 -24.61
N PRO A 287 13.45 -20.83 -24.66
CA PRO A 287 13.72 -19.39 -24.55
C PRO A 287 13.02 -18.53 -25.60
N ILE A 288 12.69 -19.11 -26.77
CA ILE A 288 11.96 -18.41 -27.83
C ILE A 288 10.61 -17.84 -27.36
N LEU A 289 10.00 -18.43 -26.33
CA LEU A 289 8.74 -17.95 -25.75
C LEU A 289 8.89 -16.60 -25.03
N HIS A 290 10.11 -16.18 -24.66
CA HIS A 290 10.34 -14.84 -24.10
C HIS A 290 10.23 -13.71 -25.13
N LYS A 291 10.33 -14.01 -26.44
CA LYS A 291 10.43 -13.02 -27.52
C LYS A 291 9.57 -13.41 -28.72
N LEU A 292 8.27 -13.61 -28.52
CA LEU A 292 7.37 -13.98 -29.63
C LEU A 292 7.20 -12.80 -30.61
N PRO A 293 7.47 -12.98 -31.91
CA PRO A 293 7.39 -11.91 -32.91
C PRO A 293 5.95 -11.73 -33.43
N ILE A 294 5.01 -11.34 -32.55
CA ILE A 294 3.57 -11.24 -32.88
C ILE A 294 3.24 -10.21 -33.97
N PHE A 295 4.09 -9.19 -34.14
CA PHE A 295 3.95 -8.15 -35.17
C PHE A 295 4.91 -8.36 -36.36
N GLY A 296 5.47 -9.57 -36.49
CA GLY A 296 6.43 -9.95 -37.52
C GLY A 296 7.89 -9.75 -37.13
N ASN A 297 8.79 -10.45 -37.83
CA ASN A 297 10.22 -10.52 -37.49
C ASN A 297 10.93 -9.16 -37.55
N TYR A 298 10.54 -8.29 -38.49
CA TYR A 298 11.18 -6.98 -38.63
C TYR A 298 11.00 -6.10 -37.40
N LEU A 299 9.76 -5.99 -36.89
CA LEU A 299 9.44 -5.17 -35.71
C LEU A 299 10.01 -5.81 -34.43
N ALA A 300 10.03 -7.13 -34.35
CA ALA A 300 10.62 -7.86 -33.24
C ALA A 300 12.12 -7.62 -33.11
N HIS A 301 12.90 -7.85 -34.17
CA HIS A 301 14.37 -7.77 -34.10
C HIS A 301 14.90 -6.33 -34.17
N THR A 302 14.25 -5.44 -34.90
CA THR A 302 14.74 -4.07 -35.11
C THR A 302 14.23 -3.12 -34.02
N TRP A 303 12.98 -3.29 -33.59
CA TRP A 303 12.27 -2.33 -32.74
C TRP A 303 11.81 -2.91 -31.40
N GLN A 304 12.20 -4.14 -31.06
CA GLN A 304 11.88 -4.82 -29.79
C GLN A 304 10.37 -5.00 -29.54
N TRP A 305 9.54 -4.94 -30.60
CA TRP A 305 8.10 -5.23 -30.53
C TRP A 305 7.86 -6.75 -30.54
N THR A 306 8.19 -7.39 -29.42
CA THR A 306 7.89 -8.79 -29.14
C THR A 306 6.75 -8.90 -28.13
N LEU A 307 6.24 -10.10 -27.90
CA LEU A 307 5.38 -10.43 -26.76
C LEU A 307 6.06 -11.51 -25.91
N ASN A 308 6.18 -11.27 -24.61
CA ASN A 308 6.46 -12.29 -23.61
C ASN A 308 5.14 -12.63 -22.92
N PRO A 309 4.48 -13.76 -23.25
CA PRO A 309 3.22 -14.14 -22.63
C PRO A 309 3.45 -14.77 -21.25
N SER A 310 4.14 -14.03 -20.37
CA SER A 310 4.30 -14.40 -18.96
C SER A 310 2.94 -14.28 -18.25
N PRO A 311 2.47 -15.37 -17.60
CA PRO A 311 1.24 -15.34 -16.81
C PRO A 311 1.33 -14.33 -15.67
N ALA A 312 2.51 -14.13 -15.06
CA ALA A 312 2.68 -13.10 -14.04
C ALA A 312 2.46 -11.70 -14.58
N TYR A 313 2.91 -11.36 -15.79
CA TYR A 313 2.66 -10.03 -16.35
C TYR A 313 1.18 -9.78 -16.61
N VAL A 314 0.47 -10.81 -17.06
CA VAL A 314 -1.00 -10.75 -17.18
C VAL A 314 -1.62 -10.55 -15.80
N GLY A 315 -1.16 -11.28 -14.77
CA GLY A 315 -1.59 -11.09 -13.39
C GLY A 315 -1.32 -9.67 -12.87
N GLN A 316 -0.12 -9.13 -13.11
CA GLN A 316 0.23 -7.74 -12.77
C GLN A 316 -0.73 -6.77 -13.44
N GLY A 317 -1.01 -6.96 -14.73
CA GLY A 317 -1.96 -6.17 -15.49
C GLY A 317 -3.37 -6.17 -14.92
N ILE A 318 -3.85 -7.35 -14.48
CA ILE A 318 -5.14 -7.48 -13.81
C ILE A 318 -5.19 -6.64 -12.53
N ILE A 319 -4.14 -6.73 -11.69
CA ILE A 319 -4.05 -6.00 -10.42
C ILE A 319 -3.94 -4.49 -10.65
N MET A 320 -3.17 -4.06 -11.63
CA MET A 320 -2.98 -2.64 -11.98
C MET A 320 -4.25 -1.99 -12.57
N GLY A 321 -5.13 -2.82 -13.13
CA GLY A 321 -6.38 -2.39 -13.75
C GLY A 321 -6.24 -1.82 -15.17
N PRO A 322 -7.37 -1.65 -15.88
CA PRO A 322 -7.36 -1.25 -17.28
C PRO A 322 -6.82 0.16 -17.52
N ALA A 323 -7.16 1.15 -16.68
CA ALA A 323 -6.71 2.53 -16.86
C ALA A 323 -5.17 2.63 -16.84
N THR A 324 -4.54 2.08 -15.80
CA THR A 324 -3.07 2.10 -15.65
C THR A 324 -2.37 1.38 -16.80
N THR A 325 -2.88 0.21 -17.20
CA THR A 325 -2.25 -0.61 -18.24
C THR A 325 -2.45 -0.02 -19.64
N PHE A 326 -3.52 0.71 -19.90
CA PHE A 326 -3.68 1.48 -21.14
C PHE A 326 -2.80 2.73 -21.18
N HIS A 327 -2.60 3.42 -20.04
CA HIS A 327 -1.63 4.51 -19.97
C HIS A 327 -0.20 4.01 -20.22
N MET A 328 0.17 2.84 -19.68
CA MET A 328 1.43 2.19 -20.04
C MET A 328 1.51 1.85 -21.53
N LEU A 329 0.45 1.31 -22.12
CA LEU A 329 0.44 1.05 -23.57
C LEU A 329 0.64 2.33 -24.37
N LEU A 330 -0.04 3.41 -23.99
CA LEU A 330 0.14 4.73 -24.61
C LEU A 330 1.60 5.17 -24.53
N GLY A 331 2.24 4.99 -23.37
CA GLY A 331 3.68 5.20 -23.19
C GLY A 331 4.53 4.35 -24.12
N ALA A 332 4.23 3.06 -24.25
CA ALA A 332 4.97 2.18 -25.16
C ALA A 332 4.81 2.61 -26.63
N VAL A 333 3.62 3.03 -27.04
CA VAL A 333 3.38 3.56 -28.39
C VAL A 333 4.16 4.86 -28.62
N ILE A 334 4.05 5.83 -27.72
CA ILE A 334 4.74 7.13 -27.85
C ILE A 334 6.26 6.93 -27.82
N GLY A 335 6.77 6.17 -26.87
CA GLY A 335 8.21 5.91 -26.72
C GLY A 335 8.76 5.06 -27.87
N TRP A 336 8.25 3.84 -28.03
CA TRP A 336 8.86 2.85 -28.92
C TRP A 336 8.37 2.89 -30.36
N ALA A 337 7.11 3.24 -30.63
CA ALA A 337 6.60 3.30 -32.01
C ALA A 337 6.82 4.67 -32.68
N ILE A 338 6.95 5.75 -31.91
CA ILE A 338 7.06 7.12 -32.44
C ILE A 338 8.45 7.70 -32.17
N LEU A 339 8.80 7.93 -30.90
CA LEU A 339 10.03 8.65 -30.55
C LEU A 339 11.30 7.88 -30.87
N SER A 340 11.32 6.56 -30.63
CA SER A 340 12.48 5.71 -30.90
C SER A 340 12.87 5.71 -32.40
N PRO A 341 11.93 5.50 -33.35
CA PRO A 341 12.22 5.64 -34.78
C PRO A 341 12.68 7.03 -35.20
N ILE A 342 12.07 8.09 -34.65
CA ILE A 342 12.46 9.47 -34.94
C ILE A 342 13.90 9.73 -34.48
N ALA A 343 14.26 9.31 -33.26
CA ALA A 343 15.60 9.48 -32.72
C ALA A 343 16.66 8.72 -33.53
N LYS A 344 16.34 7.51 -33.98
CA LYS A 344 17.24 6.69 -34.80
C LYS A 344 17.38 7.26 -36.22
N HIS A 345 16.29 7.67 -36.86
CA HIS A 345 16.27 8.26 -38.20
C HIS A 345 17.06 9.57 -38.27
N ASN A 346 16.92 10.42 -37.25
CA ASN A 346 17.61 11.72 -37.20
C ASN A 346 19.05 11.63 -36.66
N GLY A 347 19.55 10.42 -36.38
CA GLY A 347 20.92 10.20 -35.90
C GLY A 347 21.18 10.70 -34.47
N TRP A 348 20.15 10.95 -33.67
CA TRP A 348 20.29 11.38 -32.27
C TRP A 348 20.69 10.22 -31.35
N ALA A 349 20.37 9.00 -31.75
CA ALA A 349 20.72 7.76 -31.06
C ALA A 349 21.35 6.77 -32.07
N PRO A 350 22.68 6.84 -32.29
CA PRO A 350 23.35 6.07 -33.34
C PRO A 350 23.46 4.58 -33.01
N GLY A 351 23.49 4.19 -31.73
CA GLY A 351 23.62 2.80 -31.27
C GLY A 351 22.38 1.95 -31.53
N ASP A 352 22.50 0.63 -31.32
CA ASP A 352 21.39 -0.30 -31.51
C ASP A 352 20.16 0.06 -30.67
N VAL A 353 18.96 -0.26 -31.16
CA VAL A 353 17.72 0.17 -30.49
C VAL A 353 17.65 -0.33 -29.05
N ASP A 354 18.18 -1.51 -28.73
CA ASP A 354 18.16 -2.09 -27.38
C ASP A 354 19.28 -1.57 -26.45
N ASP A 355 20.18 -0.71 -26.95
CA ASP A 355 21.26 -0.15 -26.14
C ASP A 355 20.77 0.99 -25.23
N TRP A 356 21.20 0.95 -23.97
CA TRP A 356 20.83 1.92 -22.93
C TRP A 356 21.66 3.19 -22.96
N GLU A 357 22.87 3.18 -23.55
CA GLU A 357 23.75 4.35 -23.55
C GLU A 357 23.64 5.17 -24.85
N THR A 358 23.78 4.51 -26.00
CA THR A 358 23.84 5.16 -27.32
C THR A 358 22.63 4.85 -28.21
N GLY A 359 21.81 3.89 -27.78
CA GLY A 359 20.60 3.44 -28.45
C GLY A 359 19.38 4.31 -28.24
N SER A 360 18.36 4.10 -29.08
CA SER A 360 17.11 4.86 -29.00
C SER A 360 16.30 4.52 -27.73
N LYS A 361 16.48 3.32 -27.16
CA LYS A 361 16.00 2.96 -25.82
C LYS A 361 16.55 3.88 -24.74
N GLY A 362 17.86 4.10 -24.69
CA GLY A 362 18.46 5.07 -23.77
C GLY A 362 17.93 6.48 -23.98
N TRP A 363 17.75 6.89 -25.24
CA TRP A 363 17.25 8.22 -25.60
C TRP A 363 15.82 8.48 -25.10
N ILE A 364 14.89 7.55 -25.29
CA ILE A 364 13.49 7.71 -24.86
C ILE A 364 13.34 7.70 -23.33
N VAL A 365 14.28 7.09 -22.60
CA VAL A 365 14.28 7.10 -21.13
C VAL A 365 14.40 8.52 -20.59
N TRP A 366 15.16 9.41 -21.23
CA TRP A 366 15.25 10.81 -20.81
C TRP A 366 13.91 11.55 -20.91
N VAL A 367 13.15 11.30 -21.98
CA VAL A 367 11.80 11.85 -22.15
C VAL A 367 10.86 11.28 -21.10
N SER A 368 10.93 9.97 -20.87
CA SER A 368 10.17 9.27 -19.82
C SER A 368 10.49 9.83 -18.43
N LEU A 369 11.75 10.08 -18.10
CA LEU A 369 12.18 10.62 -16.81
C LEU A 369 11.62 12.02 -16.56
N ALA A 370 11.59 12.87 -17.58
CA ALA A 370 10.99 14.19 -17.47
C ALA A 370 9.49 14.12 -17.18
N ILE A 371 8.77 13.17 -17.80
CA ILE A 371 7.36 12.90 -17.50
C ILE A 371 7.20 12.44 -16.04
N MET A 372 8.02 11.49 -15.57
CA MET A 372 7.96 11.03 -14.18
C MET A 372 8.23 12.16 -13.19
N LEU A 373 9.24 13.00 -13.47
CA LEU A 373 9.63 14.09 -12.59
C LEU A 373 8.55 15.17 -12.56
N ALA A 374 8.01 15.55 -13.72
CA ALA A 374 6.90 16.50 -13.81
C ALA A 374 5.68 16.01 -13.03
N ASP A 375 5.27 14.75 -13.23
CA ASP A 375 4.15 14.16 -12.52
C ASP A 375 4.40 14.10 -11.00
N ALA A 376 5.59 13.68 -10.57
CA ALA A 376 5.96 13.63 -9.16
C ALA A 376 5.95 15.02 -8.50
N VAL A 377 6.54 16.03 -9.16
CA VAL A 377 6.59 17.41 -8.66
C VAL A 377 5.20 18.01 -8.56
N VAL A 378 4.34 17.81 -9.56
CA VAL A 378 2.97 18.37 -9.55
C VAL A 378 2.11 17.68 -8.50
N ASN A 379 2.13 16.35 -8.42
CA ASN A 379 1.34 15.62 -7.43
C ASN A 379 1.80 15.94 -6.00
N LEU A 380 3.11 15.96 -5.74
CA LEU A 380 3.61 16.33 -4.41
C LEU A 380 3.35 17.81 -4.11
N GLY A 381 3.56 18.69 -5.09
CA GLY A 381 3.30 20.12 -4.98
C GLY A 381 1.85 20.41 -4.63
N TRP A 382 0.90 19.74 -5.28
CA TRP A 382 -0.52 19.83 -4.93
C TRP A 382 -0.80 19.32 -3.51
N LEU A 383 -0.17 18.20 -3.12
CA LEU A 383 -0.31 17.63 -1.78
C LEU A 383 0.23 18.56 -0.68
N LEU A 384 1.25 19.37 -0.98
CA LEU A 384 1.73 20.45 -0.10
C LEU A 384 0.79 21.65 -0.10
N LEU A 385 0.41 22.12 -1.29
CA LEU A 385 -0.32 23.37 -1.47
C LEU A 385 -1.76 23.27 -0.96
N ARG A 386 -2.45 22.15 -1.16
CA ARG A 386 -3.88 22.00 -0.81
C ARG A 386 -4.15 22.28 0.68
N PRO A 387 -3.46 21.63 1.65
CA PRO A 387 -3.64 21.98 3.06
C PRO A 387 -3.24 23.41 3.39
N SER A 388 -2.15 23.91 2.79
CA SER A 388 -1.67 25.28 3.01
C SER A 388 -2.64 26.34 2.49
N ILE A 389 -3.38 26.06 1.41
CA ILE A 389 -4.37 26.98 0.84
C ILE A 389 -5.65 26.96 1.69
N LEU A 390 -6.12 25.76 2.07
CA LEU A 390 -7.38 25.60 2.80
C LEU A 390 -7.27 26.05 4.26
N TYR A 391 -6.16 25.74 4.94
CA TYR A 391 -5.97 26.00 6.37
C TYR A 391 -4.95 27.11 6.66
N GLY A 392 -4.23 27.60 5.64
CA GLY A 392 -3.24 28.67 5.78
C GLY A 392 -3.80 29.99 6.31
N PRO A 393 -4.98 30.48 5.88
CA PRO A 393 -5.56 31.70 6.42
C PRO A 393 -5.81 31.61 7.93
N ASP A 394 -6.23 30.45 8.43
CA ASP A 394 -6.45 30.22 9.85
C ASP A 394 -5.13 30.09 10.62
N TRP A 395 -4.12 29.45 10.02
CA TRP A 395 -2.76 29.39 10.56
C TRP A 395 -2.12 30.77 10.67
N VAL A 396 -2.21 31.59 9.63
CA VAL A 396 -1.64 32.94 9.58
C VAL A 396 -2.35 33.85 10.57
N ARG A 397 -3.69 33.77 10.68
CA ARG A 397 -4.45 34.49 11.72
C ARG A 397 -4.00 34.09 13.12
N THR A 398 -3.85 32.79 13.38
CA THR A 398 -3.37 32.28 14.67
C THR A 398 -1.93 32.73 14.98
N LEU A 399 -1.06 32.76 13.97
CA LEU A 399 0.33 33.23 14.07
C LEU A 399 0.42 34.75 14.33
N LEU A 400 -0.40 35.54 13.64
CA LEU A 400 -0.50 37.00 13.83
C LEU A 400 -1.06 37.33 15.22
N ASP A 401 -2.10 36.61 15.66
CA ASP A 401 -2.66 36.76 17.01
C ASP A 401 -1.61 36.42 18.08
N HIS A 402 -0.76 35.43 17.83
CA HIS A 402 0.32 35.02 18.74
C HIS A 402 1.49 36.00 18.76
N TYR A 403 1.90 36.54 17.61
CA TYR A 403 2.92 37.58 17.50
C TYR A 403 2.55 38.84 18.29
N HIS A 404 1.25 39.15 18.37
CA HIS A 404 0.75 40.29 19.13
C HIS A 404 0.57 40.04 20.64
N HIS A 405 0.46 38.77 21.10
CA HIS A 405 0.03 38.47 22.48
C HIS A 405 0.96 37.55 23.30
N SER A 406 2.06 37.02 22.75
CA SER A 406 2.95 36.08 23.48
C SER A 406 4.42 36.49 23.42
N SER A 407 5.11 36.42 24.56
CA SER A 407 6.55 36.71 24.70
C SER A 407 7.44 35.46 24.71
N SER A 408 6.91 34.26 24.42
CA SER A 408 7.70 33.02 24.39
C SER A 408 7.70 32.33 23.03
N TRP A 409 8.89 32.18 22.45
CA TRP A 409 9.15 31.46 21.19
C TRP A 409 8.92 29.94 21.29
N SER A 410 8.86 29.38 22.51
CA SER A 410 8.63 27.94 22.73
C SER A 410 7.24 27.48 22.32
N ASP A 411 6.24 28.36 22.32
CA ASP A 411 4.85 28.04 22.00
C ASP A 411 4.60 27.97 20.48
N LEU A 412 5.53 28.47 19.66
CA LEU A 412 5.43 28.47 18.19
C LEU A 412 5.81 27.11 17.58
N LEU A 413 6.84 26.47 18.12
CA LEU A 413 7.30 25.12 17.72
C LEU A 413 6.36 24.01 18.22
N LEU A 414 5.63 24.27 19.31
CA LEU A 414 4.71 23.35 19.98
C LEU A 414 3.23 23.72 19.80
N GLY A 415 2.93 24.60 18.84
CA GLY A 415 1.66 25.29 18.59
C GLY A 415 0.41 24.69 19.24
N ARG A 416 -0.44 25.51 19.87
CA ARG A 416 -1.63 25.15 20.68
C ARG A 416 -2.51 23.96 20.23
N GLN A 417 -2.46 23.51 18.98
CA GLN A 417 -3.01 22.21 18.57
C GLN A 417 -2.26 20.98 19.12
N LEU A 418 -1.02 21.10 19.62
CA LEU A 418 -0.33 20.07 20.39
C LEU A 418 -0.55 20.26 21.89
N ALA A 419 -0.52 21.52 22.39
CA ALA A 419 -0.72 21.83 23.81
C ALA A 419 -2.16 21.56 24.30
N GLY A 420 -3.18 21.83 23.49
CA GLY A 420 -4.57 21.43 23.78
C GLY A 420 -4.80 19.92 23.78
N TYR A 421 -3.83 19.14 23.28
CA TYR A 421 -3.86 17.67 23.28
C TYR A 421 -2.90 17.03 24.29
N LEU A 422 -2.04 17.81 24.95
CA LEU A 422 -1.12 17.34 26.00
C LEU A 422 -1.48 17.86 27.41
N ALA A 423 -2.40 18.84 27.54
CA ALA A 423 -2.78 19.44 28.83
C ALA A 423 -4.05 18.82 29.47
N LEU A 424 -4.25 17.50 29.35
CA LEU A 424 -5.19 16.74 30.17
C LEU A 424 -4.46 15.63 30.92
N ASP A 425 -3.48 16.00 31.73
CA ASP A 425 -3.01 15.16 32.84
C ASP A 425 -2.26 15.98 33.91
N GLN A 426 -2.91 17.04 34.41
CA GLN A 426 -2.48 17.69 35.66
C GLN A 426 -3.66 17.76 36.60
N ASP A 427 -3.91 16.63 37.25
CA ASP A 427 -4.64 16.56 38.50
C ASP A 427 -3.84 17.32 39.56
N ASN A 428 -4.20 18.57 39.83
CA ASN A 428 -3.75 19.31 41.00
C ASN A 428 -4.97 19.93 41.66
N GLY A 429 -5.24 19.44 42.88
CA GLY A 429 -6.49 19.64 43.59
C GLY A 429 -6.82 21.09 43.91
N TYR A 430 -8.12 21.38 43.86
CA TYR A 430 -8.74 22.39 44.72
C TYR A 430 -10.17 21.97 45.09
N THR A 431 -10.49 22.16 46.36
CA THR A 431 -11.70 21.75 47.08
C THR A 431 -12.97 22.52 46.65
N PRO A 432 -14.17 22.00 46.97
CA PRO A 432 -15.39 22.35 46.25
C PRO A 432 -16.09 23.59 46.83
N ARG A 433 -16.74 24.36 45.95
CA ARG A 433 -17.84 25.25 46.34
C ARG A 433 -19.10 24.90 45.55
N ALA A 434 -20.14 24.60 46.32
CA ALA A 434 -21.49 24.29 45.87
C ALA A 434 -22.11 25.47 45.09
N GLY A 435 -22.82 25.15 44.01
CA GLY A 435 -23.59 26.10 43.22
C GLY A 435 -24.28 25.39 42.06
N SER A 436 -25.58 25.17 42.21
CA SER A 436 -26.51 24.54 41.29
C SER A 436 -26.47 25.10 39.85
N SER A 437 -26.32 24.23 38.86
CA SER A 437 -27.21 24.16 37.68
C SER A 437 -26.85 22.95 36.81
N THR A 438 -27.81 22.07 36.64
CA THR A 438 -27.74 20.86 35.82
C THR A 438 -27.62 21.27 34.36
N LYS A 439 -26.43 21.19 33.77
CA LYS A 439 -26.25 21.08 32.32
C LYS A 439 -25.91 19.63 32.00
N PRO A 440 -26.58 18.98 31.04
CA PRO A 440 -26.22 17.64 30.64
C PRO A 440 -24.81 17.69 30.04
N HIS A 441 -23.87 16.97 30.66
CA HIS A 441 -22.59 16.66 30.06
C HIS A 441 -22.84 15.87 28.78
N LEU A 442 -22.75 16.53 27.63
CA LEU A 442 -22.41 15.87 26.38
C LEU A 442 -20.97 15.39 26.54
N THR A 443 -20.79 14.13 26.91
CA THR A 443 -19.54 13.42 26.68
C THR A 443 -19.31 13.43 25.17
N ILE A 444 -18.33 14.21 24.72
CA ILE A 444 -17.78 14.04 23.38
C ILE A 444 -17.17 12.64 23.40
N ASP A 445 -17.85 11.67 22.79
CA ASP A 445 -17.37 10.29 22.71
C ASP A 445 -15.94 10.30 22.16
N ALA A 446 -15.00 9.79 22.95
CA ALA A 446 -13.62 9.62 22.52
C ALA A 446 -13.63 8.73 21.27
N PRO A 447 -12.90 9.07 20.20
CA PRO A 447 -12.93 8.28 18.98
C PRO A 447 -12.50 6.84 19.29
N ASP A 448 -13.32 5.87 18.86
CA ASP A 448 -13.12 4.42 19.03
C ASP A 448 -11.69 4.00 18.62
N ASP A 449 -10.80 3.86 19.60
CA ASP A 449 -9.43 3.36 19.41
C ASP A 449 -9.27 2.01 20.13
N ALA A 450 -8.24 1.27 19.76
CA ALA A 450 -7.91 -0.02 20.37
C ALA A 450 -7.65 0.14 21.88
N PRO A 451 -7.92 -0.89 22.70
CA PRO A 451 -7.62 -0.87 24.12
C PRO A 451 -6.18 -0.44 24.43
N PRO A 452 -5.92 0.30 25.52
CA PRO A 452 -4.59 0.85 25.80
C PRO A 452 -3.47 -0.19 25.84
N HIS A 453 -3.75 -1.45 26.22
CA HIS A 453 -2.77 -2.54 26.24
C HIS A 453 -2.39 -3.06 24.85
N HIS A 454 -3.23 -2.82 23.84
CA HIS A 454 -2.99 -3.15 22.42
C HIS A 454 -2.24 -2.05 21.67
N LEU A 455 -2.15 -0.84 22.23
CA LEU A 455 -1.42 0.26 21.62
C LEU A 455 0.09 0.11 21.87
N VAL A 456 0.87 0.56 20.90
CA VAL A 456 2.31 0.74 21.10
C VAL A 456 2.49 1.93 22.05
N SER A 457 3.25 1.74 23.13
CA SER A 457 3.46 2.81 24.10
C SER A 457 4.20 3.99 23.47
N ASN A 458 3.71 5.22 23.70
CA ASN A 458 4.38 6.45 23.28
C ASN A 458 5.83 6.52 23.80
N ARG A 459 6.10 5.95 24.99
CA ARG A 459 7.46 5.85 25.53
C ARG A 459 8.35 4.95 24.67
N SER A 460 7.82 3.82 24.20
CA SER A 460 8.55 2.91 23.31
C SER A 460 8.87 3.60 21.98
N VAL A 461 7.94 4.34 21.39
CA VAL A 461 8.19 5.11 20.15
C VAL A 461 9.22 6.20 20.37
N ALA A 462 9.11 6.97 21.46
CA ALA A 462 10.05 8.05 21.79
C ALA A 462 11.49 7.56 22.00
N ILE A 463 11.68 6.30 22.42
CA ILE A 463 13.00 5.67 22.57
C ILE A 463 13.46 5.01 21.26
N LEU A 464 12.58 4.24 20.61
CA LEU A 464 12.92 3.46 19.41
C LEU A 464 13.18 4.34 18.19
N LEU A 465 12.47 5.45 18.04
CA LEU A 465 12.63 6.33 16.87
C LEU A 465 14.05 6.93 16.80
N PRO A 466 14.58 7.63 17.82
CA PRO A 466 15.95 8.12 17.77
C PRO A 466 16.97 6.97 17.68
N LEU A 467 16.73 5.84 18.35
CA LEU A 467 17.62 4.68 18.28
C LEU A 467 17.73 4.11 16.86
N THR A 468 16.60 3.95 16.17
CA THR A 468 16.57 3.43 14.79
C THR A 468 17.12 4.43 13.78
N ILE A 469 16.94 5.74 14.00
CA ILE A 469 17.59 6.79 13.20
C ILE A 469 19.11 6.74 13.39
N ILE A 470 19.60 6.67 14.64
CA ILE A 470 21.04 6.55 14.91
C ILE A 470 21.61 5.27 14.29
N LEU A 471 20.90 4.14 14.43
CA LEU A 471 21.28 2.87 13.81
C LEU A 471 21.36 3.01 12.28
N CYS A 472 20.40 3.68 11.64
CA CYS A 472 20.41 3.96 10.21
C CYS A 472 21.65 4.79 9.83
N VAL A 473 21.92 5.88 10.54
CA VAL A 473 23.10 6.73 10.30
C VAL A 473 24.39 5.92 10.39
N LEU A 474 24.54 5.13 11.45
CA LEU A 474 25.73 4.30 11.68
C LEU A 474 25.89 3.23 10.59
N CYS A 475 24.83 2.51 10.24
CA CYS A 475 24.88 1.47 9.22
C CYS A 475 25.21 2.02 7.83
N VAL A 476 24.60 3.15 7.45
CA VAL A 476 24.92 3.84 6.19
C VAL A 476 26.36 4.34 6.21
N HIS A 477 26.85 4.86 7.34
CA HIS A 477 28.24 5.30 7.46
C HIS A 477 29.24 4.14 7.40
N VAL A 478 28.94 2.99 8.03
CA VAL A 478 29.77 1.77 7.92
C VAL A 478 29.82 1.25 6.49
N THR A 479 28.70 1.34 5.76
CA THR A 479 28.58 0.81 4.39
C THR A 479 29.18 1.75 3.35
N PHE A 480 28.89 3.05 3.45
CA PHE A 480 29.14 4.05 2.42
C PHE A 480 29.88 5.30 2.92
N GLY A 481 30.43 5.31 4.14
CA GLY A 481 31.08 6.49 4.74
C GLY A 481 32.31 7.02 4.00
N ALA A 482 32.90 6.22 3.11
CA ALA A 482 33.93 6.69 2.18
C ALA A 482 33.37 7.61 1.07
N TYR A 483 32.08 7.46 0.74
CA TYR A 483 31.42 8.16 -0.36
C TYR A 483 30.53 9.29 0.14
N ILE A 484 29.66 9.02 1.12
CA ILE A 484 28.70 9.99 1.68
C ILE A 484 29.15 10.51 3.05
N PRO A 485 29.30 11.83 3.23
CA PRO A 485 29.62 12.42 4.53
C PRO A 485 28.41 12.31 5.48
N ILE A 486 28.67 12.28 6.79
CA ILE A 486 27.65 11.94 7.79
C ILE A 486 26.51 12.98 7.85
N GLU A 487 26.81 14.24 7.55
CA GLU A 487 25.86 15.35 7.55
C GLU A 487 24.79 15.16 6.46
N LEU A 488 25.22 14.71 5.27
CA LEU A 488 24.32 14.44 4.14
C LEU A 488 23.50 13.18 4.38
N ASN A 489 24.05 12.18 5.07
CA ASN A 489 23.30 11.00 5.49
C ASN A 489 22.18 11.37 6.49
N ILE A 490 22.48 12.19 7.51
CA ILE A 490 21.48 12.69 8.46
C ILE A 490 20.39 13.48 7.72
N LEU A 491 20.78 14.37 6.80
CA LEU A 491 19.84 15.15 6.00
C LEU A 491 18.91 14.26 5.16
N ALA A 492 19.43 13.18 4.56
CA ALA A 492 18.63 12.24 3.77
C ALA A 492 17.53 11.58 4.63
N ILE A 493 17.88 11.15 5.84
CA ILE A 493 16.92 10.53 6.78
C ILE A 493 15.87 11.55 7.24
N LEU A 494 16.28 12.77 7.59
CA LEU A 494 15.33 13.82 7.99
C LEU A 494 14.33 14.14 6.86
N LEU A 495 14.82 14.22 5.63
CA LEU A 495 13.97 14.44 4.47
C LEU A 495 13.04 13.24 4.21
N ALA A 496 13.54 12.01 4.38
CA ALA A 496 12.74 10.79 4.27
C ALA A 496 11.55 10.80 5.24
N LEU A 497 11.78 11.17 6.51
CA LEU A 497 10.72 11.26 7.52
C LEU A 497 9.65 12.28 7.11
N VAL A 498 10.05 13.49 6.71
CA VAL A 498 9.10 14.55 6.30
C VAL A 498 8.28 14.10 5.08
N LEU A 499 8.93 13.57 4.05
CA LEU A 499 8.26 13.16 2.82
C LEU A 499 7.38 11.92 3.04
N SER A 500 7.73 11.03 3.98
CA SER A 500 6.90 9.86 4.30
C SER A 500 5.53 10.22 4.88
N ILE A 501 5.40 11.33 5.63
CA ILE A 501 4.09 11.82 6.12
C ILE A 501 3.14 12.07 4.93
N MET A 502 3.69 12.65 3.87
CA MET A 502 2.94 12.91 2.64
C MET A 502 2.59 11.61 1.92
N GLY A 503 3.56 10.71 1.77
CA GLY A 503 3.36 9.43 1.11
C GLY A 503 2.27 8.59 1.78
N VAL A 504 2.26 8.57 3.10
CA VAL A 504 1.25 7.90 3.93
C VAL A 504 -0.15 8.48 3.72
N ARG A 505 -0.29 9.81 3.65
CA ARG A 505 -1.60 10.44 3.41
C ARG A 505 -2.11 10.13 2.01
N ALA A 506 -1.25 10.27 1.01
CA ALA A 506 -1.59 9.90 -0.37
C ALA A 506 -2.00 8.42 -0.46
N LEU A 507 -1.27 7.53 0.22
CA LEU A 507 -1.62 6.12 0.33
C LEU A 507 -2.98 5.90 0.99
N GLY A 508 -3.27 6.60 2.09
CA GLY A 508 -4.55 6.52 2.78
C GLY A 508 -5.75 7.01 1.95
N GLU A 509 -5.55 8.01 1.08
CA GLU A 509 -6.61 8.54 0.21
C GLU A 509 -6.77 7.75 -1.10
N THR A 510 -5.66 7.32 -1.71
CA THR A 510 -5.63 6.86 -3.11
C THR A 510 -5.13 5.43 -3.32
N ASP A 511 -4.71 4.74 -2.25
CA ASP A 511 -4.06 3.43 -2.29
C ASP A 511 -2.69 3.38 -2.99
N LEU A 512 -2.16 4.54 -3.36
CA LEU A 512 -0.86 4.67 -3.97
C LEU A 512 0.09 5.40 -3.02
N ASN A 513 1.12 4.69 -2.57
CA ASN A 513 2.26 5.31 -1.92
C ASN A 513 3.19 5.87 -3.02
N PRO A 514 3.34 7.20 -3.20
CA PRO A 514 4.14 7.80 -4.26
C PRO A 514 5.65 7.72 -3.95
N VAL A 515 6.12 6.56 -3.53
CA VAL A 515 7.51 6.31 -3.08
C VAL A 515 8.50 6.76 -4.13
N SER A 516 8.28 6.39 -5.39
CA SER A 516 9.14 6.80 -6.51
C SER A 516 9.20 8.33 -6.69
N GLY A 517 8.08 9.04 -6.49
CA GLY A 517 8.03 10.49 -6.59
C GLY A 517 8.76 11.17 -5.41
N ILE A 518 8.54 10.66 -4.20
CA ILE A 518 9.22 11.10 -2.97
C ILE A 518 10.74 10.98 -3.11
N SER A 519 11.23 9.84 -3.59
CA SER A 519 12.66 9.62 -3.76
C SER A 519 13.28 10.51 -4.82
N LYS A 520 12.58 10.76 -5.95
CA LYS A 520 13.06 11.68 -6.99
C LYS A 520 13.13 13.12 -6.51
N LEU A 521 12.23 13.53 -5.63
CA LEU A 521 12.30 14.85 -5.00
C LEU A 521 13.50 14.94 -4.05
N THR A 522 13.81 13.87 -3.31
CA THR A 522 15.07 13.77 -2.58
C THR A 522 16.29 13.87 -3.52
N GLN A 523 16.27 13.21 -4.68
CA GLN A 523 17.34 13.35 -5.68
C GLN A 523 17.49 14.80 -6.18
N LEU A 524 16.39 15.53 -6.39
CA LEU A 524 16.44 16.95 -6.77
C LEU A 524 17.03 17.83 -5.66
N VAL A 525 16.62 17.62 -4.41
CA VAL A 525 17.18 18.36 -3.27
C VAL A 525 18.69 18.11 -3.17
N PHE A 526 19.11 16.85 -3.29
CA PHE A 526 20.52 16.46 -3.21
C PHE A 526 21.36 16.95 -4.38
N ALA A 527 20.75 17.29 -5.51
CA ALA A 527 21.41 17.95 -6.62
C ALA A 527 21.77 19.42 -6.32
N LEU A 528 20.89 20.14 -5.60
CA LEU A 528 21.12 21.54 -5.23
C LEU A 528 22.21 21.72 -4.18
N ILE A 529 22.43 20.69 -3.36
CA ILE A 529 23.46 20.66 -2.32
C ILE A 529 24.67 19.83 -2.76
N ALA A 530 24.94 19.80 -4.07
CA ALA A 530 26.01 18.99 -4.65
C ALA A 530 27.32 19.14 -3.84
N PRO A 531 27.95 18.03 -3.46
CA PRO A 531 29.11 18.05 -2.60
C PRO A 531 30.27 18.79 -3.29
N THR A 532 30.88 19.75 -2.59
CA THR A 532 32.09 20.44 -3.03
C THR A 532 33.34 19.82 -2.39
N GLY A 533 34.49 19.88 -3.07
CA GLY A 533 35.76 19.37 -2.54
C GLY A 533 35.94 17.85 -2.70
N LYS A 534 36.37 17.14 -1.64
CA LYS A 534 36.79 15.72 -1.69
C LYS A 534 35.70 14.75 -2.19
N HIS A 535 34.43 15.10 -2.00
CA HIS A 535 33.28 14.29 -2.39
C HIS A 535 32.65 14.71 -3.73
N ALA A 536 33.25 15.67 -4.46
CA ALA A 536 32.73 16.16 -5.73
C ALA A 536 32.55 15.05 -6.77
N ASN A 537 33.48 14.09 -6.82
CA ASN A 537 33.40 12.94 -7.73
C ASN A 537 32.34 11.89 -7.32
N HIS A 538 31.76 12.01 -6.13
CA HIS A 538 30.76 11.06 -5.60
C HIS A 538 29.35 11.65 -5.59
N ALA A 539 29.11 12.77 -6.28
CA ALA A 539 27.79 13.43 -6.31
C ALA A 539 26.66 12.48 -6.74
N ILE A 540 26.90 11.64 -7.75
CA ILE A 540 25.92 10.65 -8.24
C ILE A 540 25.65 9.57 -7.18
N ILE A 541 26.69 9.04 -6.53
CA ILE A 541 26.56 8.03 -5.47
C ILE A 541 25.75 8.61 -4.30
N ILE A 542 26.10 9.82 -3.85
CA ILE A 542 25.40 10.49 -2.74
C ILE A 542 23.92 10.72 -3.10
N ASN A 543 23.65 11.15 -4.33
CA ASN A 543 22.28 11.35 -4.83
C ASN A 543 21.45 10.05 -4.80
N LEU A 544 22.04 8.95 -5.30
CA LEU A 544 21.41 7.62 -5.30
C LEU A 544 21.12 7.12 -3.88
N LEU A 545 22.10 7.21 -2.98
CA LEU A 545 21.94 6.78 -1.59
C LEU A 545 20.87 7.59 -0.85
N ALA A 546 20.83 8.90 -1.05
CA ALA A 546 19.83 9.77 -0.43
C ALA A 546 18.40 9.40 -0.88
N GLY A 547 18.20 9.17 -2.18
CA GLY A 547 16.90 8.74 -2.68
C GLY A 547 16.52 7.34 -2.21
N ALA A 548 17.48 6.42 -2.02
CA ALA A 548 17.23 5.09 -1.47
C ALA A 548 16.75 5.12 -0.02
N VAL A 549 17.37 5.97 0.82
CA VAL A 549 16.95 6.19 2.21
C VAL A 549 15.52 6.78 2.25
N SER A 550 15.22 7.70 1.34
CA SER A 550 13.88 8.28 1.19
C SER A 550 12.83 7.25 0.75
N GLU A 551 13.19 6.37 -0.19
CA GLU A 551 12.35 5.25 -0.65
C GLU A 551 12.02 4.31 0.51
N ALA A 552 13.03 3.89 1.27
CA ALA A 552 12.87 2.99 2.41
C ALA A 552 11.92 3.56 3.47
N GLY A 553 12.14 4.82 3.87
CA GLY A 553 11.32 5.47 4.89
C GLY A 553 9.85 5.59 4.48
N ALA A 554 9.60 6.06 3.26
CA ALA A 554 8.24 6.23 2.73
C ALA A 554 7.53 4.90 2.51
N LEU A 555 8.21 3.89 1.96
CA LEU A 555 7.63 2.56 1.74
C LEU A 555 7.21 1.93 3.08
N GLN A 556 8.12 1.88 4.05
CA GLN A 556 7.87 1.21 5.32
C GLN A 556 6.80 1.88 6.18
N ALA A 557 6.79 3.22 6.21
CA ALA A 557 5.75 3.97 6.91
C ALA A 557 4.37 3.75 6.26
N GLY A 558 4.32 3.62 4.93
CA GLY A 558 3.12 3.26 4.20
C GLY A 558 2.65 1.84 4.49
N ASP A 559 3.54 0.86 4.36
CA ASP A 559 3.25 -0.57 4.56
C ASP A 559 2.64 -0.82 5.96
N ILE A 560 3.27 -0.29 7.03
CA ILE A 560 2.75 -0.48 8.39
C ILE A 560 1.38 0.18 8.59
N LEU A 561 1.07 1.30 7.93
CA LEU A 561 -0.23 1.95 8.08
C LEU A 561 -1.32 1.27 7.26
N GLN A 562 -0.97 0.67 6.13
CA GLN A 562 -1.85 -0.21 5.37
C GLN A 562 -2.26 -1.41 6.22
N ASP A 563 -1.29 -2.03 6.89
CA ASP A 563 -1.51 -3.16 7.78
C ASP A 563 -2.32 -2.76 9.01
N LEU A 564 -1.93 -1.67 9.68
CA LEU A 564 -2.66 -1.15 10.84
C LEU A 564 -4.10 -0.78 10.52
N LYS A 565 -4.41 -0.37 9.28
CA LYS A 565 -5.80 -0.21 8.82
C LYS A 565 -6.50 -1.56 8.76
N ALA A 566 -5.90 -2.54 8.10
CA ALA A 566 -6.46 -3.89 7.97
C ALA A 566 -6.74 -4.48 9.37
N GLY A 567 -5.76 -4.39 10.28
CA GLY A 567 -5.92 -4.81 11.66
C GLY A 567 -6.97 -4.01 12.44
N HIS A 568 -7.07 -2.69 12.25
CA HIS A 568 -8.10 -1.89 12.91
C HIS A 568 -9.51 -2.33 12.51
N LEU A 569 -9.74 -2.66 11.23
CA LEU A 569 -11.04 -3.14 10.74
C LEU A 569 -11.38 -4.56 11.24
N ILE A 570 -10.36 -5.38 11.51
CA ILE A 570 -10.52 -6.76 12.01
C ILE A 570 -10.54 -6.84 13.55
N GLY A 571 -10.10 -5.78 14.24
CA GLY A 571 -9.93 -5.78 15.70
C GLY A 571 -8.58 -6.34 16.17
N ALA A 572 -7.58 -6.44 15.28
CA ALA A 572 -6.24 -6.91 15.62
C ALA A 572 -5.41 -5.84 16.35
N SER A 573 -4.62 -6.29 17.32
CA SER A 573 -3.74 -5.43 18.14
C SER A 573 -2.71 -4.67 17.29
N PRO A 574 -2.69 -3.32 17.32
CA PRO A 574 -1.65 -2.51 16.68
C PRO A 574 -0.23 -2.88 17.13
N LYS A 575 -0.07 -3.22 18.41
CA LYS A 575 1.20 -3.64 19.00
C LYS A 575 1.71 -4.95 18.41
N ALA A 576 0.84 -5.93 18.18
CA ALA A 576 1.24 -7.19 17.57
C ALA A 576 1.72 -7.00 16.12
N GLN A 577 0.99 -6.19 15.34
CA GLN A 577 1.38 -5.83 13.97
C GLN A 577 2.72 -5.09 13.95
N PHE A 578 2.91 -4.13 14.85
CA PHE A 578 4.18 -3.41 14.98
C PHE A 578 5.37 -4.34 15.20
N TYR A 579 5.29 -5.28 16.16
CA TYR A 579 6.37 -6.23 16.38
C TYR A 579 6.51 -7.25 15.24
N GLY A 580 5.40 -7.68 14.63
CA GLY A 580 5.42 -8.52 13.43
C GLY A 580 6.17 -7.86 12.28
N GLN A 581 5.91 -6.57 12.03
CA GLN A 581 6.58 -5.78 11.01
C GLN A 581 8.08 -5.60 11.31
N LEU A 582 8.46 -5.37 12.57
CA LEU A 582 9.88 -5.26 12.96
C LEU A 582 10.62 -6.57 12.68
N ILE A 583 10.06 -7.72 13.11
CA ILE A 583 10.66 -9.03 12.88
C ILE A 583 10.75 -9.32 11.38
N GLY A 584 9.65 -9.13 10.65
CA GLY A 584 9.59 -9.36 9.21
C GLY A 584 10.55 -8.46 8.43
N SER A 585 10.71 -7.20 8.83
CA SER A 585 11.66 -6.28 8.17
C SER A 585 13.11 -6.68 8.41
N VAL A 586 13.48 -7.10 9.63
CA VAL A 586 14.85 -7.59 9.92
C VAL A 586 15.14 -8.86 9.14
N VAL A 587 14.24 -9.85 9.17
CA VAL A 587 14.39 -11.09 8.41
C VAL A 587 14.46 -10.79 6.91
N GLY A 588 13.56 -9.93 6.42
CA GLY A 588 13.52 -9.46 5.04
C GLY A 588 14.81 -8.77 4.62
N ALA A 589 15.46 -8.01 5.49
CA ALA A 589 16.73 -7.36 5.17
C ALA A 589 17.85 -8.36 4.86
N PHE A 590 17.99 -9.40 5.68
CA PHE A 590 18.96 -10.47 5.42
C PHE A 590 18.56 -11.33 4.20
N VAL A 591 17.29 -11.73 4.12
CA VAL A 591 16.81 -12.58 3.03
C VAL A 591 16.94 -11.86 1.69
N SER A 592 16.46 -10.63 1.57
CA SER A 592 16.49 -9.88 0.30
C SER A 592 17.92 -9.58 -0.17
N ALA A 593 18.86 -9.28 0.73
CA ALA A 593 20.27 -9.11 0.39
C ALA A 593 20.90 -10.43 -0.11
N ALA A 594 20.62 -11.55 0.56
CA ALA A 594 21.11 -12.87 0.16
C ALA A 594 20.51 -13.30 -1.19
N VAL A 595 19.21 -13.12 -1.38
CA VAL A 595 18.51 -13.39 -2.64
C VAL A 595 19.07 -12.52 -3.76
N TYR A 596 19.28 -11.22 -3.54
CA TYR A 596 19.91 -10.35 -4.52
C TYR A 596 21.30 -10.86 -4.94
N LYS A 597 22.19 -11.16 -3.98
CA LYS A 597 23.53 -11.70 -4.30
C LYS A 597 23.45 -13.05 -5.01
N LEU A 598 22.47 -13.89 -4.68
CA LEU A 598 22.23 -15.16 -5.36
C LEU A 598 21.86 -14.93 -6.83
N TYR A 599 20.91 -14.03 -7.13
CA TYR A 599 20.49 -13.73 -8.50
C TYR A 599 21.66 -13.22 -9.36
N ILE A 600 22.45 -12.27 -8.87
CA ILE A 600 23.59 -11.74 -9.64
C ILE A 600 24.76 -12.73 -9.76
N SER A 601 24.81 -13.77 -8.92
CA SER A 601 25.84 -14.82 -9.01
C SER A 601 25.50 -15.89 -10.04
N VAL A 602 24.20 -16.09 -10.31
CA VAL A 602 23.71 -17.11 -11.24
C VAL A 602 23.42 -16.51 -12.63
N TYR A 603 22.88 -15.30 -12.68
CA TYR A 603 22.48 -14.64 -13.92
C TYR A 603 23.42 -13.49 -14.28
N THR A 604 23.64 -13.29 -15.58
CA THR A 604 24.31 -12.09 -16.09
C THR A 604 23.38 -10.89 -15.96
N ILE A 605 23.80 -9.90 -15.16
CA ILE A 605 23.05 -8.67 -14.90
C ILE A 605 23.99 -7.47 -15.17
N PRO A 606 23.60 -6.51 -16.04
CA PRO A 606 22.41 -6.51 -16.90
C PRO A 606 22.49 -7.61 -17.98
N GLY A 607 21.34 -8.17 -18.36
CA GLY A 607 21.25 -9.19 -19.40
C GLY A 607 19.87 -9.24 -20.07
N GLU A 608 19.66 -10.19 -20.98
CA GLU A 608 18.40 -10.28 -21.72
C GLU A 608 17.19 -10.57 -20.82
N LEU A 609 17.35 -11.47 -19.84
CA LEU A 609 16.30 -11.85 -18.92
C LEU A 609 16.10 -10.81 -17.80
N PHE A 610 17.18 -10.17 -17.36
CA PHE A 610 17.19 -9.19 -16.25
C PHE A 610 17.78 -7.86 -16.72
N GLN A 611 16.92 -7.00 -17.25
CA GLN A 611 17.33 -5.71 -17.82
C GLN A 611 17.57 -4.60 -16.78
N ILE A 612 17.16 -4.81 -15.52
CA ILE A 612 17.24 -3.84 -14.42
C ILE A 612 16.77 -2.42 -14.77
N PRO A 613 15.58 -2.25 -15.39
CA PRO A 613 15.13 -0.96 -15.91
C PRO A 613 15.04 0.12 -14.81
N THR A 614 14.66 -0.26 -13.58
CA THR A 614 14.61 0.66 -12.44
C THR A 614 16.00 1.22 -12.11
N ALA A 615 17.07 0.42 -12.20
CA ALA A 615 18.43 0.87 -11.96
C ALA A 615 18.87 1.96 -12.95
N TYR A 616 18.53 1.81 -14.23
CA TYR A 616 18.75 2.84 -15.26
C TYR A 616 17.98 4.13 -14.94
N VAL A 617 16.71 4.01 -14.55
CA VAL A 617 15.89 5.17 -14.13
C VAL A 617 16.54 5.91 -12.96
N TRP A 618 17.08 5.20 -11.97
CA TRP A 618 17.75 5.79 -10.81
C TRP A 618 19.02 6.56 -11.19
N ILE A 619 19.94 5.91 -11.90
CA ILE A 619 21.23 6.51 -12.24
C ILE A 619 21.10 7.63 -13.27
N PHE A 620 20.21 7.50 -14.26
CA PHE A 620 19.96 8.58 -15.21
C PHE A 620 19.28 9.77 -14.53
N THR A 621 18.40 9.55 -13.56
CA THR A 621 17.87 10.68 -12.76
C THR A 621 19.01 11.37 -12.01
N ALA A 622 19.88 10.61 -11.34
CA ALA A 622 21.02 11.17 -10.62
C ALA A 622 21.94 11.99 -11.55
N ARG A 623 22.32 11.42 -12.70
CA ARG A 623 23.14 12.08 -13.74
C ARG A 623 22.49 13.35 -14.28
N LEU A 624 21.17 13.32 -14.53
CA LEU A 624 20.40 14.47 -15.01
C LEU A 624 20.57 15.66 -14.08
N VAL A 625 20.31 15.42 -12.79
CA VAL A 625 20.19 16.48 -11.80
C VAL A 625 21.58 16.95 -11.36
N THR A 626 22.61 16.10 -11.47
CA THR A 626 24.01 16.48 -11.21
C THR A 626 24.72 17.11 -12.41
N GLY A 627 24.04 17.28 -13.56
CA GLY A 627 24.54 18.05 -14.69
C GLY A 627 25.36 17.29 -15.74
N GLU A 628 25.22 15.97 -15.86
CA GLU A 628 25.71 15.28 -17.08
C GLU A 628 24.87 15.71 -18.30
N GLY A 629 25.53 15.96 -19.42
CA GLY A 629 24.89 16.42 -20.66
C GLY A 629 23.92 15.38 -21.23
N LEU A 630 22.76 15.85 -21.70
CA LEU A 630 21.76 15.02 -22.36
C LEU A 630 22.18 14.66 -23.80
N PRO A 631 21.73 13.49 -24.32
CA PRO A 631 21.89 13.17 -25.73
C PRO A 631 21.33 14.26 -26.65
N PRO A 632 21.79 14.34 -27.91
CA PRO A 632 21.29 15.32 -28.87
C PRO A 632 19.76 15.31 -28.95
N MET A 633 19.16 16.49 -28.94
CA MET A 633 17.71 16.71 -28.99
C MET A 633 16.89 16.15 -27.81
N ALA A 634 17.47 15.37 -26.88
CA ALA A 634 16.71 14.75 -25.79
C ALA A 634 16.12 15.81 -24.84
N TRP A 635 16.84 16.91 -24.59
CA TRP A 635 16.37 17.96 -23.67
C TRP A 635 15.12 18.70 -24.17
N GLN A 636 15.02 19.00 -25.47
CA GLN A 636 13.86 19.68 -26.04
C GLN A 636 12.60 18.80 -25.93
N TYR A 637 12.73 17.51 -26.25
CA TYR A 637 11.63 16.56 -26.15
C TYR A 637 11.26 16.26 -24.71
N ALA A 638 12.24 16.14 -23.81
CA ALA A 638 12.03 15.99 -22.38
C ALA A 638 11.31 17.21 -21.78
N LEU A 639 11.70 18.43 -22.14
CA LEU A 639 11.04 19.66 -21.70
C LEU A 639 9.60 19.74 -22.23
N ALA A 640 9.40 19.46 -23.51
CA ALA A 640 8.07 19.48 -24.12
C ALA A 640 7.15 18.44 -23.46
N ALA A 641 7.63 17.21 -23.29
CA ALA A 641 6.89 16.14 -22.63
C ALA A 641 6.60 16.48 -21.15
N GLY A 642 7.59 17.02 -20.43
CA GLY A 642 7.42 17.51 -19.06
C GLY A 642 6.33 18.57 -18.96
N ALA A 643 6.34 19.58 -19.84
CA ALA A 643 5.31 20.63 -19.86
C ALA A 643 3.90 20.07 -20.17
N ILE A 644 3.80 19.16 -21.15
CA ILE A 644 2.54 18.49 -21.48
C ILE A 644 2.01 17.73 -20.25
N PHE A 645 2.88 16.97 -19.57
CA PHE A 645 2.46 16.20 -18.41
C PHE A 645 2.21 17.06 -17.16
N VAL A 646 2.87 18.21 -17.00
CA VAL A 646 2.44 19.20 -15.99
C VAL A 646 0.99 19.60 -16.23
N LEU A 647 0.64 20.01 -17.46
CA LEU A 647 -0.73 20.40 -17.80
C LEU A 647 -1.71 19.25 -17.64
N THR A 648 -1.33 18.06 -18.08
CA THR A 648 -2.17 16.85 -18.03
C THR A 648 -2.41 16.40 -16.59
N THR A 649 -1.38 16.44 -15.74
CA THR A 649 -1.48 16.09 -14.32
C THR A 649 -2.27 17.14 -13.56
N VAL A 650 -2.06 18.44 -13.81
CA VAL A 650 -2.90 19.51 -13.24
C VAL A 650 -4.37 19.32 -13.62
N PHE A 651 -4.64 19.03 -14.90
CA PHE A 651 -5.99 18.75 -15.37
C PHE A 651 -6.57 17.49 -14.72
N ARG A 652 -5.78 16.43 -14.57
CA ARG A 652 -6.19 15.19 -13.89
C ARG A 652 -6.52 15.44 -12.41
N ILE A 653 -5.73 16.24 -11.71
CA ILE A 653 -5.97 16.66 -10.33
C ILE A 653 -7.25 17.49 -10.25
N TYR A 654 -7.46 18.43 -11.17
CA TYR A 654 -8.68 19.23 -11.25
C TYR A 654 -9.93 18.35 -11.43
N LEU A 655 -9.89 17.38 -12.36
CA LEU A 655 -10.97 16.43 -12.58
C LEU A 655 -11.22 15.53 -11.36
N LEU A 656 -10.15 15.12 -10.66
CA LEU A 656 -10.27 14.33 -9.43
C LEU A 656 -10.94 15.14 -8.33
N ALA A 657 -10.57 16.42 -8.18
CA ALA A 657 -11.12 17.32 -7.17
C ALA A 657 -12.61 17.61 -7.37
N HIS A 658 -13.09 17.62 -8.62
CA HIS A 658 -14.50 17.86 -8.97
C HIS A 658 -15.21 16.58 -9.45
N ARG A 659 -14.67 15.40 -9.09
CA ARG A 659 -15.20 14.11 -9.55
C ARG A 659 -16.65 13.89 -9.11
N ASP A 660 -16.95 14.24 -7.87
CA ASP A 660 -18.29 14.01 -7.28
C ASP A 660 -19.29 15.11 -7.61
N GLU A 661 -18.82 16.26 -8.09
CA GLU A 661 -19.67 17.39 -8.46
C GLU A 661 -20.20 17.28 -9.90
N SER A 662 -19.51 16.52 -10.77
CA SER A 662 -19.84 16.43 -12.19
C SER A 662 -19.64 15.03 -12.77
N GLU A 663 -20.71 14.47 -13.32
CA GLU A 663 -20.74 13.21 -14.09
C GLU A 663 -19.72 13.19 -15.24
N TRP A 664 -19.48 14.34 -15.86
CA TRP A 664 -18.50 14.47 -16.94
C TRP A 664 -17.07 14.28 -16.43
N CYS A 665 -16.75 14.85 -15.26
CA CYS A 665 -15.45 14.65 -14.60
C CYS A 665 -15.23 13.19 -14.24
N ARG A 666 -16.26 12.52 -13.70
CA ARG A 666 -16.23 11.09 -13.34
C ARG A 666 -15.91 10.21 -14.56
N ARG A 667 -16.55 10.45 -15.70
CA ARG A 667 -16.35 9.65 -16.92
C ARG A 667 -15.00 9.88 -17.60
N ILE A 668 -14.47 11.10 -17.58
CA ILE A 668 -13.24 11.43 -18.30
C ILE A 668 -11.99 11.14 -17.48
N HIS A 669 -12.03 11.32 -16.16
CA HIS A 669 -10.87 11.15 -15.29
C HIS A 669 -10.08 9.84 -15.54
N PRO A 670 -10.71 8.66 -15.71
CA PRO A 670 -10.00 7.40 -15.94
C PRO A 670 -9.21 7.34 -17.26
N TRP A 671 -9.58 8.16 -18.25
CA TRP A 671 -8.96 8.19 -19.58
C TRP A 671 -7.83 9.22 -19.70
N ILE A 672 -7.69 10.10 -18.71
CA ILE A 672 -6.59 11.06 -18.68
C ILE A 672 -5.31 10.34 -18.24
N PRO A 673 -4.25 10.34 -19.07
CA PRO A 673 -3.07 9.54 -18.80
C PRO A 673 -2.34 10.00 -17.56
N GLY A 674 -2.05 9.05 -16.67
CA GLY A 674 -1.16 9.27 -15.53
C GLY A 674 0.30 9.29 -15.97
N GLY A 675 1.06 10.31 -15.56
CA GLY A 675 2.44 10.51 -15.97
C GLY A 675 3.35 9.33 -15.62
N ILE A 676 3.29 8.84 -14.38
CA ILE A 676 4.07 7.66 -13.96
C ILE A 676 3.76 6.44 -14.85
N ALA A 677 2.49 6.15 -15.13
CA ALA A 677 2.12 4.97 -15.93
C ALA A 677 2.62 5.08 -17.38
N VAL A 678 2.47 6.26 -18.01
CA VAL A 678 3.01 6.51 -19.35
C VAL A 678 4.52 6.36 -19.37
N ALA A 679 5.22 6.96 -18.42
CA ALA A 679 6.67 6.85 -18.33
C ALA A 679 7.14 5.40 -18.16
N VAL A 680 6.49 4.62 -17.28
CA VAL A 680 6.76 3.18 -17.12
C VAL A 680 6.60 2.42 -18.44
N GLY A 681 5.59 2.76 -19.23
CA GLY A 681 5.41 2.21 -20.57
C GLY A 681 6.49 2.62 -21.58
N MET A 682 7.06 3.81 -21.44
CA MET A 682 8.12 4.33 -22.32
C MET A 682 9.48 3.70 -22.04
N TYR A 683 9.88 3.49 -20.78
CA TYR A 683 11.20 2.92 -20.48
C TYR A 683 11.21 1.38 -20.44
N ASN A 684 10.08 0.73 -20.15
CA ASN A 684 9.98 -0.72 -20.27
C ASN A 684 9.86 -1.13 -21.74
N THR A 685 10.39 -2.31 -22.07
CA THR A 685 10.23 -2.86 -23.42
C THR A 685 8.75 -3.13 -23.74
N PRO A 686 8.33 -3.00 -25.02
CA PRO A 686 6.95 -3.24 -25.42
C PRO A 686 6.43 -4.62 -24.99
N SER A 687 7.33 -5.61 -25.00
CA SER A 687 7.06 -6.99 -24.57
C SER A 687 6.36 -7.11 -23.22
N PHE A 688 6.85 -6.38 -22.20
CA PHE A 688 6.26 -6.41 -20.86
C PHE A 688 4.94 -5.64 -20.80
N THR A 689 4.89 -4.49 -21.48
CA THR A 689 3.72 -3.62 -21.49
C THR A 689 2.53 -4.32 -22.14
N LEU A 690 2.71 -5.00 -23.27
CA LEU A 690 1.65 -5.70 -23.98
C LEU A 690 1.02 -6.82 -23.13
N ALA A 691 1.83 -7.60 -22.42
CA ALA A 691 1.33 -8.65 -21.54
C ALA A 691 0.53 -8.09 -20.37
N ARG A 692 0.97 -6.97 -19.78
CA ARG A 692 0.21 -6.25 -18.74
C ARG A 692 -1.09 -5.66 -19.28
N THR A 693 -1.07 -5.07 -20.47
CA THR A 693 -2.29 -4.59 -21.13
C THR A 693 -3.28 -5.73 -21.37
N ALA A 694 -2.83 -6.92 -21.77
CA ALA A 694 -3.71 -8.08 -21.88
C ALA A 694 -4.40 -8.40 -20.54
N GLY A 695 -3.67 -8.34 -19.42
CA GLY A 695 -4.24 -8.45 -18.08
C GLY A 695 -5.26 -7.37 -17.74
N GLY A 696 -4.98 -6.12 -18.08
CA GLY A 696 -5.90 -5.00 -17.91
C GLY A 696 -7.21 -5.18 -18.70
N VAL A 697 -7.12 -5.69 -19.93
CA VAL A 697 -8.28 -6.05 -20.77
C VAL A 697 -9.09 -7.18 -20.15
N VAL A 698 -8.43 -8.20 -19.58
CA VAL A 698 -9.11 -9.28 -18.84
C VAL A 698 -9.88 -8.73 -17.64
N SER A 699 -9.28 -7.80 -16.89
CA SER A 699 -9.91 -7.12 -15.76
C SER A 699 -11.12 -6.28 -16.21
N LEU A 700 -10.98 -5.51 -17.29
CA LEU A 700 -12.08 -4.74 -17.89
C LEU A 700 -13.25 -5.65 -18.30
N TRP A 701 -12.95 -6.73 -19.02
CA TRP A 701 -13.93 -7.71 -19.47
C TRP A 701 -14.67 -8.36 -18.30
N TRP A 702 -13.95 -8.73 -17.24
CA TRP A 702 -14.51 -9.43 -16.10
C TRP A 702 -15.42 -8.54 -15.24
N VAL A 703 -14.96 -7.33 -14.94
CA VAL A 703 -15.64 -6.42 -14.02
C VAL A 703 -16.77 -5.69 -14.74
N HIS A 704 -16.49 -5.11 -15.92
CA HIS A 704 -17.45 -4.22 -16.59
C HIS A 704 -18.40 -4.95 -17.54
N TRP A 705 -17.92 -5.93 -18.31
CA TRP A 705 -18.80 -6.61 -19.29
C TRP A 705 -19.51 -7.83 -18.70
N LYS A 706 -18.88 -8.53 -17.76
CA LYS A 706 -19.46 -9.70 -17.09
C LYS A 706 -20.19 -9.35 -15.79
N GLY A 707 -20.02 -8.15 -15.25
CA GLY A 707 -20.65 -7.71 -14.00
C GLY A 707 -20.27 -8.56 -12.80
N ARG A 708 -19.05 -9.11 -12.76
CA ARG A 708 -18.61 -10.04 -11.69
C ARG A 708 -17.68 -9.35 -10.70
N GLY A 709 -17.79 -9.75 -9.43
CA GLY A 709 -16.97 -9.22 -8.35
C GLY A 709 -15.45 -9.28 -8.61
N GLU A 710 -14.77 -8.20 -8.26
CA GLU A 710 -13.32 -7.98 -8.46
C GLU A 710 -12.45 -8.98 -7.67
N THR A 711 -12.91 -9.42 -6.51
CA THR A 711 -12.16 -10.35 -5.64
C THR A 711 -11.74 -11.61 -6.39
N THR A 712 -12.61 -12.15 -7.25
CA THR A 712 -12.31 -13.39 -7.99
C THR A 712 -11.19 -13.18 -9.01
N VAL A 713 -11.16 -12.03 -9.70
CA VAL A 713 -10.13 -11.75 -10.72
C VAL A 713 -8.80 -11.37 -10.08
N VAL A 714 -8.82 -10.75 -8.89
CA VAL A 714 -7.63 -10.51 -8.07
C VAL A 714 -7.03 -11.83 -7.56
N VAL A 715 -7.86 -12.78 -7.11
CA VAL A 715 -7.39 -14.12 -6.70
C VAL A 715 -6.75 -14.87 -7.87
N LEU A 716 -7.34 -14.80 -9.06
CA LEU A 716 -6.75 -15.35 -10.29
C LEU A 716 -5.37 -14.73 -10.55
N ALA A 717 -5.27 -13.41 -10.58
CA ALA A 717 -4.02 -12.69 -10.81
C ALA A 717 -2.93 -13.04 -9.79
N SER A 718 -3.32 -13.16 -8.53
CA SER A 718 -2.41 -13.54 -7.43
C SER A 718 -1.86 -14.94 -7.63
N GLY A 719 -2.69 -15.88 -8.08
CA GLY A 719 -2.26 -17.24 -8.43
C GLY A 719 -1.27 -17.23 -9.58
N LEU A 720 -1.51 -16.43 -10.63
CA LEU A 720 -0.60 -16.31 -11.77
C LEU A 720 0.78 -15.76 -11.35
N ILE A 721 0.80 -14.69 -10.56
CA ILE A 721 2.04 -14.05 -10.09
C ILE A 721 2.82 -14.99 -9.17
N LEU A 722 2.14 -15.62 -8.20
CA LEU A 722 2.78 -16.52 -7.24
C LEU A 722 3.27 -17.81 -7.91
N GLY A 723 2.53 -18.34 -8.89
CA GLY A 723 2.92 -19.54 -9.63
C GLY A 723 4.25 -19.35 -10.36
N GLU A 724 4.37 -18.27 -11.13
CA GLU A 724 5.62 -17.93 -11.82
C GLU A 724 6.72 -17.53 -10.84
N GLY A 725 6.39 -16.76 -9.80
CA GLY A 725 7.35 -16.33 -8.78
C GLY A 725 7.94 -17.48 -7.94
N VAL A 726 7.16 -18.52 -7.66
CA VAL A 726 7.67 -19.74 -6.99
C VAL A 726 8.50 -20.58 -7.96
N VAL A 727 8.02 -20.79 -9.18
CA VAL A 727 8.75 -21.59 -10.17
C VAL A 727 10.00 -20.88 -10.69
N SER A 728 10.09 -19.56 -10.61
CA SER A 728 11.34 -18.83 -10.91
C SER A 728 12.48 -19.23 -9.95
N ILE A 729 12.17 -19.64 -8.71
CA ILE A 729 13.14 -20.23 -7.78
C ILE A 729 13.64 -21.58 -8.31
N VAL A 730 12.75 -22.40 -8.88
CA VAL A 730 13.14 -23.66 -9.54
C VAL A 730 14.01 -23.37 -10.75
N ASN A 731 13.64 -22.39 -11.58
CA ASN A 731 14.46 -21.97 -12.72
C ASN A 731 15.84 -21.45 -12.29
N LEU A 732 15.92 -20.71 -11.18
CA LEU A 732 17.17 -20.27 -10.58
C LEU A 732 18.05 -21.46 -10.15
N VAL A 733 17.46 -22.50 -9.56
CA VAL A 733 18.19 -23.75 -9.23
C VAL A 733 18.66 -24.46 -10.50
N LEU A 734 17.80 -24.59 -11.52
CA LEU A 734 18.17 -25.20 -12.80
C LEU A 734 19.31 -24.43 -13.49
N ALA A 735 19.23 -23.10 -13.51
CA ALA A 735 20.27 -22.23 -14.03
C ALA A 735 21.58 -22.35 -13.24
N SER A 736 21.50 -22.41 -11.91
CA SER A 736 22.66 -22.65 -11.04
C SER A 736 23.32 -24.02 -11.28
N LEU A 737 22.55 -25.02 -11.69
CA LEU A 737 23.03 -26.35 -12.07
C LEU A 737 23.46 -26.44 -13.54
N ALA A 738 23.42 -25.31 -14.29
CA ALA A 738 23.73 -25.23 -15.70
C ALA A 738 22.93 -26.24 -16.57
N VAL A 739 21.66 -26.47 -16.22
CA VAL A 739 20.77 -27.32 -17.02
C VAL A 739 20.53 -26.65 -18.38
N PRO A 740 20.75 -27.34 -19.51
CA PRO A 740 20.62 -26.74 -20.83
C PRO A 740 19.16 -26.44 -21.18
N HIS A 741 18.96 -25.35 -21.94
CA HIS A 741 17.71 -25.06 -22.62
C HIS A 741 17.52 -26.02 -23.82
N LEU A 742 16.27 -26.27 -24.24
CA LEU A 742 15.91 -27.12 -25.37
C LEU A 742 16.02 -26.40 -26.73
#